data_AF-A0AAP2XWX4-F1
#
_entry.id   AF-A0AAP2XWX4-F1
#
_cell.length_a   1.000
_cell.length_b   1.000
_cell.length_c   1.000
_cell.angle_alpha   90.00
_cell.angle_beta   90.00
_cell.angle_gamma   90.00
#
_symmetry.space_group_name_H-M   'P 1'
#
loop_
_entity.id
_entity.type
_entity.pdbx_description
1 polymer ?
#
loop_
_entity_poly.entity_id
_entity_poly.type
_entity_poly.pdbx_seq_one_letter_code
_entity_poly.pdbx_strand_id
1 'polypeptide(L)'
;MGLGGALVAQPAMAAPGEDPWLSMPADGVHRFTVPAAAADAAVGATPAAIAVEGNLAQNKQWAQLNSGLSGGSWTSTIGPLEPGLYYYQYTATLASGEKVGFRNPDSPQAVTSKPAWNTFFVPGDEVAWMADVPAGGQIETLTYDSTVAEEERSAYVWTPPGYDADRAEPYPVLYLLQDAGQSPAEWSELGRAAQILDNLAVEGDLEPMVVVMGDGDSSDARTEVLDNLLPAARDGFNVSSDPADQAIAGIGRGASQALTLMVTDPGEFSQVGSFSGRLTASVSAAKAAQINAGTDLVRLYVGNTTDRAYNQTVSLADKLSAAGVEYEMDGANPDSGGTWESWQENLRDFASRVFQDTTDGGPSNGHLPVEGPHSLPAPGTTPTPWIDDNGIITFETGTQFADAKNVTVWGNWGAGGSWPRLPMTKVGDRWRVTVGPLDGGSYYYKFVVDGVDHKDLSNPTKVTIEPNWSTFYVAGEGLRAEYTGDVPEADRGAVTTMTYRSTAGEADRSAYVWTPPGFDAERAEAYPVLYLQHGGGQTWSDWIEVGRAAQILDNHYLRGTIVPMVVVMANGNGVNFPNEMLQRIAPTAEEQYNVSAEPDQRALAGLSMGSGHALSTLYAHPGEFGYIGAFSAFSAPPASADVEAINAGTKLLRIYSGDIQDFTYQPTLGLIAALEDRGIAHEFAPLIPGPHSWDVWQKSLIDFLPRLFAADTSDGIPVTAVVPEGENGSLALTVADYGDGIALAGPDNAGNRLRFTGELPEVTVTDSRTAQQAGVGGWAVSGHADAFTSAGQTVTADHFGWTPRVLTPRPGLSAGDPVATVLAGGPGLDTPGELASATAEGRFGSAILGAGLVLEVPVDTQPGTYTGTLTISLFPVD
;
A
#
# COMPACT_ATOMS: atom_id res chain seq x y z
N MET A 1 -20.49 46.55 2.24
CA MET A 1 -21.11 45.78 3.34
C MET A 1 -21.95 44.70 2.70
N GLY A 2 -21.56 43.44 2.90
CA GLY A 2 -22.17 42.26 2.27
C GLY A 2 -21.16 41.12 2.38
N LEU A 3 -21.14 40.48 3.55
CA LEU A 3 -20.28 39.37 3.94
C LEU A 3 -20.70 38.11 3.15
N GLY A 4 -19.80 37.59 2.31
CA GLY A 4 -19.86 36.21 1.83
C GLY A 4 -19.04 35.34 2.78
N GLY A 5 -19.73 34.61 3.67
CA GLY A 5 -19.10 33.69 4.60
C GLY A 5 -18.55 32.48 3.86
N ALA A 6 -17.23 32.28 3.94
CA ALA A 6 -16.62 30.99 3.67
C ALA A 6 -17.12 30.00 4.73
N LEU A 7 -17.77 28.93 4.30
CA LEU A 7 -18.03 27.77 5.14
C LEU A 7 -16.68 27.10 5.43
N VAL A 8 -16.06 27.52 6.53
CA VAL A 8 -15.11 26.65 7.25
C VAL A 8 -15.97 25.54 7.81
N ALA A 9 -15.85 24.33 7.27
CA ALA A 9 -16.41 23.15 7.91
C ALA A 9 -15.85 23.12 9.33
N GLN A 10 -16.71 23.34 10.33
CA GLN A 10 -16.35 23.11 11.72
C GLN A 10 -15.97 21.64 11.86
N PRO A 11 -14.92 21.30 12.63
CA PRO A 11 -14.68 19.90 12.96
C PRO A 11 -15.98 19.35 13.57
N ALA A 12 -16.47 18.24 13.01
CA ALA A 12 -17.55 17.50 13.64
C ALA A 12 -17.11 17.23 15.08
N MET A 13 -17.93 17.62 16.06
CA MET A 13 -17.65 17.22 17.44
C MET A 13 -17.64 15.70 17.47
N ALA A 14 -16.56 15.13 18.01
CA ALA A 14 -16.40 13.72 18.28
C ALA A 14 -17.69 13.14 18.90
N ALA A 15 -18.11 11.98 18.41
CA ALA A 15 -19.21 11.25 19.04
C ALA A 15 -18.83 10.91 20.50
N PRO A 16 -19.79 10.81 21.44
CA PRO A 16 -19.46 10.41 22.80
C PRO A 16 -18.78 9.04 22.80
N GLY A 17 -17.50 9.00 23.17
CA GLY A 17 -16.66 7.80 23.17
C GLY A 17 -15.44 7.85 22.23
N GLU A 18 -15.26 8.89 21.42
CA GLU A 18 -14.06 9.03 20.57
C GLU A 18 -12.99 9.92 21.23
N ASP A 19 -11.70 9.56 21.07
CA ASP A 19 -10.57 10.37 21.56
C ASP A 19 -10.56 11.73 20.83
N PRO A 20 -10.84 12.88 21.50
CA PRO A 20 -10.89 14.19 20.84
C PRO A 20 -9.53 14.68 20.32
N TRP A 21 -8.43 14.00 20.66
CA TRP A 21 -7.10 14.29 20.14
C TRP A 21 -6.77 13.43 18.92
N LEU A 22 -7.68 12.56 18.48
CA LEU A 22 -7.56 11.77 17.27
C LEU A 22 -8.73 12.09 16.32
N SER A 23 -8.42 12.29 15.05
CA SER A 23 -9.42 12.55 14.01
C SER A 23 -9.01 11.89 12.71
N MET A 24 -9.97 11.61 11.84
CA MET A 24 -9.74 11.07 10.49
C MET A 24 -10.09 12.13 9.45
N PRO A 25 -9.18 13.06 9.10
CA PRO A 25 -9.48 14.16 8.19
C PRO A 25 -9.69 13.75 6.72
N ALA A 26 -9.27 12.54 6.34
CA ALA A 26 -9.53 11.91 5.05
C ALA A 26 -9.55 10.39 5.26
N ASP A 27 -10.13 9.64 4.32
CA ASP A 27 -10.25 8.19 4.43
C ASP A 27 -8.89 7.51 4.67
N GLY A 28 -8.83 6.65 5.69
CA GLY A 28 -7.60 6.00 6.18
C GLY A 28 -6.54 6.93 6.81
N VAL A 29 -6.64 8.25 6.66
CA VAL A 29 -5.64 9.21 7.16
C VAL A 29 -6.00 9.69 8.54
N HIS A 30 -5.11 9.49 9.51
CA HIS A 30 -5.31 9.81 10.91
C HIS A 30 -4.48 11.03 11.33
N ARG A 31 -5.08 11.93 12.11
CA ARG A 31 -4.44 13.12 12.65
C ARG A 31 -4.55 13.16 14.16
N PHE A 32 -3.39 13.23 14.80
CA PHE A 32 -3.24 13.44 16.23
C PHE A 32 -3.09 14.94 16.52
N THR A 33 -3.88 15.47 17.44
CA THR A 33 -3.91 16.90 17.80
C THR A 33 -3.93 17.05 19.32
N VAL A 34 -2.80 17.44 19.90
CA VAL A 34 -2.67 17.69 21.35
C VAL A 34 -2.65 19.20 21.62
N PRO A 35 -3.64 19.78 22.31
CA PRO A 35 -3.58 21.17 22.72
C PRO A 35 -2.33 21.42 23.59
N ALA A 36 -1.57 22.49 23.32
CA ALA A 36 -0.33 22.76 24.06
C ALA A 36 -0.58 22.89 25.58
N ALA A 37 -1.68 23.53 25.98
CA ALA A 37 -2.05 23.65 27.38
C ALA A 37 -2.37 22.29 28.04
N ALA A 38 -2.92 21.34 27.29
CA ALA A 38 -3.20 19.99 27.79
C ALA A 38 -1.90 19.20 27.99
N ALA A 39 -0.95 19.33 27.06
CA ALA A 39 0.37 18.72 27.21
C ALA A 39 1.12 19.28 28.42
N ASP A 40 1.13 20.62 28.60
CA ASP A 40 1.74 21.28 29.76
C ASP A 40 1.15 20.77 31.09
N ALA A 41 -0.17 20.60 31.14
CA ALA A 41 -0.85 20.07 32.32
C ALA A 41 -0.52 18.59 32.57
N ALA A 42 -0.44 17.78 31.52
CA ALA A 42 -0.17 16.34 31.62
C ALA A 42 1.25 16.05 32.15
N VAL A 43 2.24 16.85 31.76
CA VAL A 43 3.65 16.60 32.15
C VAL A 43 4.20 17.60 33.17
N GLY A 44 3.41 18.58 33.59
CA GLY A 44 3.76 19.57 34.63
C GLY A 44 4.82 20.58 34.21
N ALA A 45 5.15 20.68 32.92
CA ALA A 45 6.11 21.61 32.34
C ALA A 45 5.84 21.79 30.85
N THR A 46 6.33 22.88 30.25
CA THR A 46 6.21 23.09 28.80
C THR A 46 7.15 22.16 28.04
N PRO A 47 6.63 21.25 27.18
CA PRO A 47 7.46 20.36 26.36
C PRO A 47 8.30 21.14 25.34
N ALA A 48 9.53 20.68 25.11
CA ALA A 48 10.36 21.14 24.00
C ALA A 48 9.93 20.50 22.66
N ALA A 49 9.41 19.26 22.73
CA ALA A 49 8.84 18.55 21.59
C ALA A 49 7.78 17.55 22.07
N ILE A 50 6.82 17.24 21.20
CA ILE A 50 5.87 16.13 21.39
C ILE A 50 5.98 15.18 20.21
N ALA A 51 5.90 13.90 20.48
CA ALA A 51 5.74 12.86 19.48
C ALA A 51 4.60 11.91 19.85
N VAL A 52 4.04 11.26 18.85
CA VAL A 52 3.16 10.10 19.01
C VAL A 52 4.05 8.86 18.89
N GLU A 53 3.98 7.96 19.85
CA GLU A 53 4.74 6.71 19.85
C GLU A 53 3.76 5.54 19.92
N GLY A 54 3.80 4.61 18.96
CA GLY A 54 2.84 3.51 18.86
C GLY A 54 3.21 2.54 17.75
N ASN A 55 2.38 1.53 17.51
CA ASN A 55 2.51 0.58 16.39
C ASN A 55 2.16 1.22 15.02
N LEU A 56 2.77 2.36 14.72
CA LEU A 56 2.43 3.25 13.60
C LEU A 56 3.30 3.06 12.35
N ALA A 57 4.41 2.31 12.45
CA ALA A 57 5.23 1.99 11.28
C ALA A 57 4.65 0.79 10.52
N GLN A 58 5.18 0.56 9.32
CA GLN A 58 4.90 -0.65 8.54
C GLN A 58 5.08 -1.91 9.41
N ASN A 59 4.21 -2.90 9.22
CA ASN A 59 4.16 -4.15 10.01
C ASN A 59 3.96 -3.92 11.50
N LYS A 60 3.25 -2.82 11.80
CA LYS A 60 2.80 -2.42 13.13
C LYS A 60 3.95 -2.36 14.15
N GLN A 61 5.13 -1.99 13.66
CA GLN A 61 6.31 -1.79 14.49
C GLN A 61 6.16 -0.54 15.34
N TRP A 62 6.67 -0.60 16.58
CA TRP A 62 6.69 0.54 17.48
C TRP A 62 7.58 1.64 16.92
N ALA A 63 7.00 2.81 16.67
CA ALA A 63 7.68 3.93 16.05
C ALA A 63 7.22 5.27 16.61
N GLN A 64 8.08 6.27 16.45
CA GLN A 64 7.87 7.64 16.89
C GLN A 64 7.57 8.56 15.70
N LEU A 65 6.41 9.20 15.72
CA LEU A 65 5.99 10.24 14.78
C LEU A 65 6.04 11.60 15.47
N ASN A 66 6.95 12.48 15.04
CA ASN A 66 7.07 13.81 15.65
C ASN A 66 5.90 14.72 15.27
N SER A 67 5.47 15.53 16.23
CA SER A 67 4.42 16.52 16.04
C SER A 67 5.00 17.92 15.84
N GLY A 68 4.40 18.68 14.92
CA GLY A 68 4.66 20.10 14.72
C GLY A 68 3.71 20.97 15.55
N LEU A 69 4.23 22.04 16.17
CA LEU A 69 3.41 23.01 16.90
C LEU A 69 2.84 24.06 15.93
N SER A 70 1.53 24.11 15.79
CA SER A 70 0.83 25.12 14.97
C SER A 70 -0.52 25.47 15.59
N GLY A 71 -0.90 26.75 15.56
CA GLY A 71 -2.20 27.20 16.08
C GLY A 71 -2.45 26.87 17.56
N GLY A 72 -1.40 26.72 18.37
CA GLY A 72 -1.49 26.36 19.79
C GLY A 72 -1.70 24.88 20.08
N SER A 73 -1.58 24.01 19.07
CA SER A 73 -1.66 22.55 19.21
C SER A 73 -0.50 21.84 18.52
N TRP A 74 -0.07 20.74 19.10
CA TRP A 74 0.86 19.81 18.51
C TRP A 74 0.10 18.89 17.57
N THR A 75 0.54 18.82 16.32
CA THR A 75 -0.15 18.05 15.27
C THR A 75 0.80 17.10 14.56
N SER A 76 0.33 15.89 14.31
CA SER A 76 0.97 14.94 13.41
C SER A 76 -0.12 14.23 12.60
N THR A 77 0.20 13.84 11.36
CA THR A 77 -0.75 13.16 10.47
C THR A 77 -0.01 11.99 9.82
N ILE A 78 -0.70 10.85 9.72
CA ILE A 78 -0.16 9.62 9.13
C ILE A 78 -1.29 8.87 8.43
N GLY A 79 -0.98 8.28 7.28
CA GLY A 79 -1.85 7.33 6.61
C GLY A 79 -1.62 7.25 5.10
N PRO A 80 -2.52 6.57 4.36
CA PRO A 80 -3.59 5.74 4.90
C PRO A 80 -3.01 4.62 5.77
N LEU A 81 -3.59 4.41 6.95
CA LEU A 81 -3.22 3.33 7.86
C LEU A 81 -3.91 2.04 7.42
N GLU A 82 -3.19 0.92 7.45
CA GLU A 82 -3.76 -0.41 7.25
C GLU A 82 -4.79 -0.71 8.35
N PRO A 83 -5.90 -1.38 8.02
CA PRO A 83 -6.84 -1.87 8.99
C PRO A 83 -6.20 -2.67 10.14
N GLY A 84 -6.85 -2.65 11.29
CA GLY A 84 -6.40 -3.32 12.51
C GLY A 84 -6.34 -2.40 13.73
N LEU A 85 -5.87 -2.97 14.84
CA LEU A 85 -5.75 -2.26 16.11
C LEU A 85 -4.48 -1.43 16.15
N TYR A 86 -4.61 -0.18 16.59
CA TYR A 86 -3.49 0.69 16.89
C TYR A 86 -3.48 1.03 18.37
N TYR A 87 -2.30 0.96 18.98
CA TYR A 87 -2.06 1.38 20.35
C TYR A 87 -0.87 2.34 20.40
N TYR A 88 -1.06 3.45 21.10
CA TYR A 88 -0.12 4.57 21.07
C TYR A 88 -0.15 5.40 22.36
N GLN A 89 0.92 6.15 22.60
CA GLN A 89 1.01 7.19 23.62
C GLN A 89 1.52 8.50 23.01
N TYR A 90 1.33 9.59 23.73
CA TYR A 90 2.05 10.83 23.47
C TYR A 90 3.30 10.88 24.34
N THR A 91 4.42 11.30 23.78
CA THR A 91 5.68 11.44 24.51
C THR A 91 6.16 12.88 24.41
N ALA A 92 6.24 13.56 25.55
CA ALA A 92 6.82 14.89 25.68
C ALA A 92 8.33 14.77 25.94
N THR A 93 9.14 15.51 25.18
CA THR A 93 10.54 15.74 25.52
C THR A 93 10.67 17.06 26.27
N LEU A 94 11.14 17.04 27.50
CA LEU A 94 11.37 18.23 28.30
C LEU A 94 12.69 18.91 27.93
N ALA A 95 12.89 20.15 28.38
CA ALA A 95 14.13 20.89 28.16
C ALA A 95 15.38 20.20 28.75
N SER A 96 15.20 19.31 29.73
CA SER A 96 16.26 18.45 30.29
C SER A 96 16.69 17.30 29.37
N GLY A 97 15.91 17.02 28.31
CA GLY A 97 16.02 15.81 27.48
C GLY A 97 15.26 14.61 28.05
N GLU A 98 14.62 14.76 29.21
CA GLU A 98 13.74 13.72 29.78
C GLU A 98 12.51 13.50 28.89
N LYS A 99 12.13 12.24 28.71
CA LYS A 99 10.93 11.84 27.98
C LYS A 99 9.85 11.39 28.95
N VAL A 100 8.66 11.98 28.83
CA VAL A 100 7.50 11.68 29.68
C VAL A 100 6.34 11.23 28.78
N GLY A 101 5.91 9.98 28.95
CA GLY A 101 4.73 9.43 28.28
C GLY A 101 3.45 9.90 28.96
N PHE A 102 2.43 10.24 28.17
CA PHE A 102 1.11 10.64 28.63
C PHE A 102 0.04 10.26 27.59
N ARG A 103 -1.22 10.36 27.99
CA ARG A 103 -2.39 10.10 27.14
C ARG A 103 -3.40 11.22 27.19
N ASN A 104 -4.38 11.14 26.31
CA ASN A 104 -5.60 11.88 26.50
C ASN A 104 -6.37 11.32 27.71
N PRO A 105 -6.63 12.10 28.78
CA PRO A 105 -7.43 11.63 29.91
C PRO A 105 -8.87 11.28 29.54
N ASP A 106 -9.39 11.84 28.45
CA ASP A 106 -10.75 11.59 27.97
C ASP A 106 -10.85 10.39 27.01
N SER A 107 -9.72 9.76 26.68
CA SER A 107 -9.72 8.57 25.82
C SER A 107 -10.42 7.40 26.53
N PRO A 108 -11.36 6.70 25.86
CA PRO A 108 -12.25 5.72 26.48
C PRO A 108 -11.50 4.48 26.99
N GLN A 109 -10.36 4.14 26.39
CA GLN A 109 -9.63 2.91 26.68
C GLN A 109 -8.16 3.20 26.97
N ALA A 110 -7.75 2.85 28.19
CA ALA A 110 -6.34 2.70 28.57
C ALA A 110 -5.93 1.25 28.38
N VAL A 111 -4.63 1.02 28.24
CA VAL A 111 -4.06 -0.33 28.44
C VAL A 111 -3.69 -0.48 29.90
N THR A 112 -4.22 -1.49 30.59
CA THR A 112 -4.08 -1.64 32.05
C THR A 112 -2.62 -1.69 32.50
N SER A 113 -1.76 -2.43 31.79
CA SER A 113 -0.32 -2.51 32.12
C SER A 113 0.49 -1.30 31.64
N LYS A 114 -0.05 -0.52 30.70
CA LYS A 114 0.55 0.70 30.12
C LYS A 114 -0.45 1.85 30.20
N PRO A 115 -0.67 2.45 31.38
CA PRO A 115 -1.72 3.45 31.58
C PRO A 115 -1.58 4.74 30.74
N ALA A 116 -0.45 4.95 30.05
CA ALA A 116 -0.23 6.05 29.12
C ALA A 116 -0.60 5.70 27.66
N TRP A 117 -0.97 4.45 27.38
CA TRP A 117 -1.37 4.02 26.05
C TRP A 117 -2.88 4.23 25.85
N ASN A 118 -3.23 4.57 24.63
CA ASN A 118 -4.58 4.64 24.08
C ASN A 118 -4.68 3.61 22.96
N THR A 119 -5.90 3.21 22.63
CA THR A 119 -6.20 2.34 21.49
C THR A 119 -7.15 3.02 20.53
N PHE A 120 -7.05 2.69 19.24
CA PHE A 120 -8.09 2.93 18.25
C PHE A 120 -8.06 1.81 17.20
N PHE A 121 -9.20 1.56 16.56
CA PHE A 121 -9.33 0.51 15.56
C PHE A 121 -9.60 1.12 14.20
N VAL A 122 -8.84 0.69 13.20
CA VAL A 122 -9.09 1.02 11.79
C VAL A 122 -9.86 -0.15 11.17
N PRO A 123 -11.12 0.03 10.76
CA PRO A 123 -11.90 -1.06 10.18
C PRO A 123 -11.43 -1.39 8.75
N GLY A 124 -11.63 -2.64 8.34
CA GLY A 124 -11.35 -3.17 7.00
C GLY A 124 -11.80 -4.62 6.90
N ASP A 125 -11.94 -5.14 5.68
CA ASP A 125 -12.42 -6.50 5.43
C ASP A 125 -11.44 -7.54 5.98
N GLU A 126 -10.14 -7.27 5.88
CA GLU A 126 -9.04 -8.10 6.37
C GLU A 126 -9.04 -8.28 7.90
N VAL A 127 -9.68 -7.37 8.63
CA VAL A 127 -9.79 -7.38 10.11
C VAL A 127 -11.24 -7.42 10.58
N ALA A 128 -12.18 -7.78 9.70
CA ALA A 128 -13.59 -7.89 10.05
C ALA A 128 -13.84 -8.89 11.19
N TRP A 129 -13.01 -9.94 11.28
CA TRP A 129 -13.00 -10.93 12.36
C TRP A 129 -12.58 -10.36 13.73
N MET A 130 -12.11 -9.11 13.79
CA MET A 130 -11.87 -8.36 15.03
C MET A 130 -12.91 -7.27 15.29
N ALA A 131 -13.93 -7.12 14.44
CA ALA A 131 -14.96 -6.11 14.62
C ALA A 131 -15.96 -6.52 15.71
N ASP A 132 -16.61 -5.53 16.33
CA ASP A 132 -17.67 -5.80 17.32
C ASP A 132 -18.91 -6.37 16.63
N VAL A 133 -19.50 -7.42 17.20
CA VAL A 133 -20.76 -8.03 16.71
C VAL A 133 -21.95 -7.67 17.62
N PRO A 134 -23.19 -7.54 17.10
CA PRO A 134 -24.34 -7.10 17.90
C PRO A 134 -24.78 -8.05 19.03
N ALA A 135 -24.41 -9.33 18.97
CA ALA A 135 -24.84 -10.37 19.91
C ALA A 135 -23.66 -11.24 20.36
N GLY A 136 -22.60 -10.57 20.83
CA GLY A 136 -21.38 -11.22 21.34
C GLY A 136 -21.55 -11.87 22.71
N GLY A 137 -20.50 -12.58 23.13
CA GLY A 137 -20.32 -13.14 24.45
C GLY A 137 -20.19 -12.06 25.53
N GLN A 138 -19.99 -12.49 26.77
CA GLN A 138 -19.88 -11.59 27.91
C GLN A 138 -18.53 -11.77 28.60
N ILE A 139 -17.86 -10.66 28.93
CA ILE A 139 -16.67 -10.66 29.78
C ILE A 139 -17.09 -10.34 31.22
N GLU A 140 -16.70 -11.20 32.15
CA GLU A 140 -16.86 -11.02 33.59
C GLU A 140 -15.50 -11.08 34.29
N THR A 141 -15.39 -10.46 35.46
CA THR A 141 -14.20 -10.58 36.32
C THR A 141 -14.40 -11.71 37.32
N LEU A 142 -13.46 -12.67 37.33
CA LEU A 142 -13.34 -13.72 38.33
C LEU A 142 -12.27 -13.32 39.34
N THR A 143 -12.60 -13.27 40.64
CA THR A 143 -11.61 -13.08 41.70
C THR A 143 -11.30 -14.40 42.40
N TYR A 144 -10.05 -14.59 42.82
CA TYR A 144 -9.61 -15.79 43.51
C TYR A 144 -8.43 -15.51 44.46
N ASP A 145 -8.34 -16.28 45.55
CA ASP A 145 -7.20 -16.22 46.46
C ASP A 145 -6.00 -16.96 45.85
N SER A 146 -4.90 -16.25 45.60
CA SER A 146 -3.66 -16.87 45.16
C SER A 146 -2.83 -17.30 46.37
N THR A 147 -2.63 -18.61 46.51
CA THR A 147 -1.71 -19.16 47.50
C THR A 147 -0.24 -18.91 47.17
N VAL A 148 0.08 -18.53 45.93
CA VAL A 148 1.44 -18.24 45.48
C VAL A 148 1.80 -16.77 45.70
N ALA A 149 0.89 -15.85 45.35
CA ALA A 149 1.07 -14.42 45.55
C ALA A 149 0.71 -13.96 46.98
N GLU A 150 0.02 -14.81 47.75
CA GLU A 150 -0.52 -14.51 49.08
C GLU A 150 -1.48 -13.30 49.09
N GLU A 151 -2.20 -13.09 47.98
CA GLU A 151 -3.18 -12.01 47.80
C GLU A 151 -4.36 -12.45 46.91
N GLU A 152 -5.44 -11.67 46.92
CA GLU A 152 -6.55 -11.84 45.97
C GLU A 152 -6.10 -11.36 44.58
N ARG A 153 -6.28 -12.21 43.58
CA ARG A 153 -6.02 -11.90 42.16
C ARG A 153 -7.31 -11.95 41.36
N SER A 154 -7.24 -11.41 40.15
CA SER A 154 -8.35 -11.38 39.21
C SER A 154 -7.98 -12.01 37.87
N ALA A 155 -8.94 -12.67 37.26
CA ALA A 155 -8.94 -13.14 35.88
C ALA A 155 -10.16 -12.55 35.14
N TYR A 156 -10.10 -12.52 33.81
CA TYR A 156 -11.25 -12.17 32.97
C TYR A 156 -11.79 -13.42 32.32
N VAL A 157 -13.11 -13.58 32.33
CA VAL A 157 -13.76 -14.77 31.79
C VAL A 157 -14.71 -14.34 30.69
N TRP A 158 -14.44 -14.78 29.46
CA TRP A 158 -15.38 -14.65 28.35
C TRP A 158 -16.29 -15.89 28.33
N THR A 159 -17.60 -15.65 28.28
CA THR A 159 -18.63 -16.68 28.11
C THR A 159 -19.27 -16.55 26.72
N PRO A 160 -19.57 -17.67 26.04
CA PRO A 160 -20.03 -17.63 24.66
C PRO A 160 -21.44 -17.04 24.56
N PRO A 161 -21.84 -16.52 23.38
CA PRO A 161 -23.20 -16.09 23.14
C PRO A 161 -24.21 -17.18 23.53
N GLY A 162 -25.16 -16.84 24.41
CA GLY A 162 -26.17 -17.80 24.89
C GLY A 162 -25.68 -18.78 25.97
N TYR A 163 -24.57 -18.48 26.65
CA TYR A 163 -24.10 -19.23 27.81
C TYR A 163 -25.21 -19.54 28.83
N ASP A 164 -25.29 -20.82 29.22
CA ASP A 164 -26.25 -21.34 30.18
C ASP A 164 -25.53 -21.99 31.37
N ALA A 165 -25.56 -21.32 32.52
CA ALA A 165 -24.97 -21.80 33.76
C ALA A 165 -25.61 -23.12 34.26
N ASP A 166 -26.81 -23.46 33.80
CA ASP A 166 -27.53 -24.69 34.15
C ASP A 166 -27.43 -25.77 33.05
N ARG A 167 -26.61 -25.56 32.00
CA ARG A 167 -26.38 -26.54 30.92
C ARG A 167 -25.97 -27.90 31.51
N ALA A 168 -26.64 -28.97 31.08
CA ALA A 168 -26.41 -30.33 31.60
C ALA A 168 -25.00 -30.87 31.32
N GLU A 169 -24.43 -30.51 30.17
CA GLU A 169 -23.04 -30.77 29.81
C GLU A 169 -22.23 -29.49 30.05
N PRO A 170 -21.28 -29.47 30.97
CA PRO A 170 -20.45 -28.30 31.21
C PRO A 170 -19.67 -27.88 29.96
N TYR A 171 -19.34 -26.59 29.85
CA TYR A 171 -18.59 -26.07 28.71
C TYR A 171 -17.09 -26.45 28.78
N PRO A 172 -16.44 -26.77 27.64
CA PRO A 172 -14.98 -26.80 27.57
C PRO A 172 -14.35 -25.46 27.95
N VAL A 173 -13.07 -25.47 28.35
CA VAL A 173 -12.38 -24.26 28.84
C VAL A 173 -11.02 -24.05 28.20
N LEU A 174 -10.81 -22.85 27.67
CA LEU A 174 -9.49 -22.37 27.25
C LEU A 174 -8.93 -21.38 28.28
N TYR A 175 -7.78 -21.70 28.86
CA TYR A 175 -7.02 -20.79 29.72
C TYR A 175 -5.98 -20.01 28.90
N LEU A 176 -6.04 -18.68 28.92
CA LEU A 176 -5.11 -17.79 28.24
C LEU A 176 -4.19 -17.08 29.23
N LEU A 177 -2.88 -17.28 29.08
CA LEU A 177 -1.85 -16.68 29.94
C LEU A 177 -1.10 -15.57 29.21
N GLN A 178 -0.97 -14.44 29.87
CA GLN A 178 -0.28 -13.25 29.38
C GLN A 178 1.26 -13.35 29.37
N ASP A 179 1.93 -12.38 28.72
CA ASP A 179 3.39 -12.24 28.81
C ASP A 179 3.85 -11.46 30.06
N ALA A 180 5.16 -11.48 30.31
CA ALA A 180 5.80 -10.76 31.39
C ALA A 180 5.49 -9.24 31.37
N GLY A 181 4.98 -8.72 32.49
CA GLY A 181 4.72 -7.29 32.66
C GLY A 181 3.46 -6.79 31.94
N GLN A 182 2.57 -7.71 31.55
CA GLN A 182 1.22 -7.43 31.07
C GLN A 182 0.17 -7.58 32.20
N SER A 183 -1.08 -7.23 31.92
CA SER A 183 -2.27 -7.58 32.73
C SER A 183 -3.19 -8.55 31.96
N PRO A 184 -3.90 -9.49 32.62
CA PRO A 184 -4.80 -10.41 31.91
C PRO A 184 -5.87 -9.68 31.09
N ALA A 185 -6.16 -8.43 31.44
CA ALA A 185 -7.00 -7.52 30.68
C ALA A 185 -6.50 -7.30 29.23
N GLU A 186 -5.19 -7.43 28.97
CA GLU A 186 -4.63 -7.18 27.65
C GLU A 186 -5.14 -8.12 26.58
N TRP A 187 -5.56 -9.35 26.93
CA TRP A 187 -6.26 -10.20 25.97
C TRP A 187 -7.53 -9.53 25.43
N SER A 188 -8.23 -8.77 26.27
CA SER A 188 -9.41 -8.01 25.85
C SER A 188 -9.06 -6.64 25.26
N GLU A 189 -8.08 -5.93 25.82
CA GLU A 189 -7.71 -4.56 25.42
C GLU A 189 -6.90 -4.52 24.12
N LEU A 190 -5.85 -5.35 24.03
CA LEU A 190 -4.92 -5.40 22.90
C LEU A 190 -5.11 -6.65 22.05
N GLY A 191 -5.45 -7.78 22.65
CA GLY A 191 -5.72 -9.02 21.94
C GLY A 191 -7.09 -9.07 21.27
N ARG A 192 -8.01 -8.13 21.58
CA ARG A 192 -9.41 -8.15 21.10
C ARG A 192 -10.07 -9.53 21.22
N ALA A 193 -9.74 -10.29 22.26
CA ALA A 193 -10.11 -11.69 22.39
C ALA A 193 -11.64 -11.88 22.33
N ALA A 194 -12.42 -11.00 22.96
CA ALA A 194 -13.87 -11.07 22.86
C ALA A 194 -14.35 -10.95 21.41
N GLN A 195 -13.87 -9.97 20.65
CA GLN A 195 -14.30 -9.81 19.26
C GLN A 195 -13.90 -10.99 18.39
N ILE A 196 -12.69 -11.52 18.58
CA ILE A 196 -12.21 -12.69 17.85
C ILE A 196 -13.12 -13.90 18.14
N LEU A 197 -13.37 -14.19 19.42
CA LEU A 197 -14.19 -15.31 19.85
C LEU A 197 -15.66 -15.14 19.45
N ASP A 198 -16.18 -13.92 19.51
CA ASP A 198 -17.55 -13.60 19.11
C ASP A 198 -17.75 -13.81 17.61
N ASN A 199 -16.81 -13.36 16.76
CA ASN A 199 -16.89 -13.57 15.32
C ASN A 199 -16.79 -15.07 14.98
N LEU A 200 -15.85 -15.80 15.58
CA LEU A 200 -15.76 -17.26 15.39
C LEU A 200 -17.06 -17.97 15.82
N ALA A 201 -17.68 -17.56 16.93
CA ALA A 201 -18.94 -18.11 17.40
C ALA A 201 -20.12 -17.81 16.44
N VAL A 202 -20.15 -16.61 15.85
CA VAL A 202 -21.16 -16.21 14.86
C VAL A 202 -20.95 -16.92 13.53
N GLU A 203 -19.71 -17.11 13.11
CA GLU A 203 -19.31 -17.84 11.90
C GLU A 203 -19.58 -19.35 12.02
N GLY A 204 -19.64 -19.87 13.26
CA GLY A 204 -19.84 -21.29 13.54
C GLY A 204 -18.54 -22.10 13.54
N ASP A 205 -17.39 -21.41 13.60
CA ASP A 205 -16.04 -21.99 13.59
C ASP A 205 -15.48 -22.18 15.01
N LEU A 206 -16.32 -21.98 16.03
CA LEU A 206 -15.98 -22.12 17.45
C LEU A 206 -16.86 -23.19 18.12
N GLU A 207 -16.25 -24.18 18.77
CA GLU A 207 -16.95 -24.97 19.78
C GLU A 207 -17.36 -24.05 20.94
N PRO A 208 -18.64 -24.01 21.36
CA PRO A 208 -19.05 -23.20 22.49
C PRO A 208 -18.25 -23.55 23.75
N MET A 209 -17.38 -22.63 24.17
CA MET A 209 -16.45 -22.81 25.29
C MET A 209 -16.36 -21.55 26.15
N VAL A 210 -15.87 -21.70 27.38
CA VAL A 210 -15.53 -20.58 28.27
C VAL A 210 -14.04 -20.27 28.13
N VAL A 211 -13.67 -18.99 28.05
CA VAL A 211 -12.26 -18.58 27.94
C VAL A 211 -11.85 -17.80 29.19
N VAL A 212 -10.85 -18.30 29.92
CA VAL A 212 -10.34 -17.71 31.15
C VAL A 212 -8.98 -17.06 30.89
N MET A 213 -8.95 -15.73 30.85
CA MET A 213 -7.76 -14.92 30.72
C MET A 213 -7.15 -14.70 32.11
N GLY A 214 -6.14 -15.51 32.42
CA GLY A 214 -5.55 -15.63 33.75
C GLY A 214 -4.21 -14.94 33.90
N ASP A 215 -3.87 -14.62 35.15
CA ASP A 215 -2.58 -14.03 35.47
C ASP A 215 -1.48 -15.09 35.60
N GLY A 216 -0.74 -15.27 34.50
CA GLY A 216 0.43 -16.12 34.44
C GLY A 216 1.65 -15.55 35.17
N ASP A 217 1.68 -14.29 35.64
CA ASP A 217 2.86 -13.72 36.30
C ASP A 217 3.00 -14.26 37.73
N SER A 218 3.49 -15.49 37.84
CA SER A 218 3.64 -16.24 39.08
C SER A 218 5.00 -16.91 39.17
N SER A 219 5.56 -16.94 40.39
CA SER A 219 6.81 -17.66 40.69
C SER A 219 6.65 -19.18 40.65
N ASP A 220 5.42 -19.68 40.81
CA ASP A 220 5.03 -21.08 40.68
C ASP A 220 3.75 -21.17 39.84
N ALA A 221 3.94 -21.17 38.53
CA ALA A 221 2.84 -21.23 37.57
C ALA A 221 2.01 -22.52 37.69
N ARG A 222 2.63 -23.61 38.16
CA ARG A 222 1.90 -24.88 38.31
C ARG A 222 0.83 -24.75 39.39
N THR A 223 1.24 -24.34 40.58
CA THR A 223 0.32 -24.14 41.71
C THR A 223 -0.69 -23.04 41.37
N GLU A 224 -0.24 -21.95 40.74
CA GLU A 224 -1.15 -20.85 40.40
C GLU A 224 -2.27 -21.25 39.44
N VAL A 225 -1.93 -21.98 38.38
CA VAL A 225 -2.92 -22.40 37.39
C VAL A 225 -3.77 -23.56 37.92
N LEU A 226 -3.14 -24.64 38.41
CA LEU A 226 -3.85 -25.89 38.72
C LEU A 226 -4.56 -25.86 40.09
N ASP A 227 -3.99 -25.17 41.07
CA ASP A 227 -4.48 -25.23 42.46
C ASP A 227 -5.29 -23.97 42.84
N ASN A 228 -5.14 -22.86 42.11
CA ASN A 228 -5.87 -21.60 42.38
C ASN A 228 -6.86 -21.22 41.25
N LEU A 229 -6.37 -20.93 40.03
CA LEU A 229 -7.19 -20.39 38.94
C LEU A 229 -8.21 -21.39 38.40
N LEU A 230 -7.79 -22.63 38.13
CA LEU A 230 -8.64 -23.66 37.55
C LEU A 230 -9.80 -24.07 38.48
N PRO A 231 -9.59 -24.29 39.80
CA PRO A 231 -10.69 -24.48 40.75
C PRO A 231 -11.63 -23.26 40.82
N ALA A 232 -11.09 -22.04 40.83
CA ALA A 232 -11.91 -20.83 40.86
C ALA A 232 -12.81 -20.70 39.61
N ALA A 233 -12.29 -21.05 38.43
CA ALA A 233 -13.09 -21.07 37.21
C ALA A 233 -14.23 -22.09 37.27
N ARG A 234 -13.97 -23.29 37.83
CA ARG A 234 -14.98 -24.35 38.02
C ARG A 234 -16.05 -23.99 39.05
N ASP A 235 -15.68 -23.23 40.08
CA ASP A 235 -16.62 -22.76 41.09
C ASP A 235 -17.48 -21.58 40.59
N GLY A 236 -16.90 -20.72 39.73
CA GLY A 236 -17.55 -19.53 39.19
C GLY A 236 -18.41 -19.76 37.95
N PHE A 237 -18.07 -20.74 37.12
CA PHE A 237 -18.68 -20.99 35.81
C PHE A 237 -18.98 -22.48 35.58
N ASN A 238 -19.98 -22.78 34.74
CA ASN A 238 -20.39 -24.14 34.39
C ASN A 238 -19.42 -24.75 33.37
N VAL A 239 -18.24 -25.11 33.85
CA VAL A 239 -17.15 -25.60 33.03
C VAL A 239 -16.75 -27.04 33.34
N SER A 240 -16.25 -27.74 32.33
CA SER A 240 -15.87 -29.15 32.46
C SER A 240 -14.69 -29.32 33.41
N SER A 241 -14.68 -30.47 34.07
CA SER A 241 -13.55 -30.92 34.90
C SER A 241 -12.80 -32.09 34.27
N ASP A 242 -13.26 -32.56 33.10
CA ASP A 242 -12.57 -33.57 32.31
C ASP A 242 -11.37 -32.92 31.61
N PRO A 243 -10.15 -33.43 31.79
CA PRO A 243 -8.98 -32.88 31.10
C PRO A 243 -9.07 -32.88 29.57
N ALA A 244 -9.92 -33.72 28.96
CA ALA A 244 -10.19 -33.71 27.51
C ALA A 244 -10.91 -32.43 27.02
N ASP A 245 -11.54 -31.70 27.95
CA ASP A 245 -12.25 -30.45 27.70
C ASP A 245 -11.46 -29.23 28.22
N GLN A 246 -10.14 -29.37 28.42
CA GLN A 246 -9.28 -28.31 28.93
C GLN A 246 -8.14 -27.98 27.98
N ALA A 247 -8.07 -26.72 27.58
CA ALA A 247 -7.01 -26.16 26.75
C ALA A 247 -6.25 -25.06 27.49
N ILE A 248 -4.97 -24.89 27.19
CA ILE A 248 -4.16 -23.80 27.72
C ILE A 248 -3.27 -23.20 26.63
N ALA A 249 -3.22 -21.88 26.54
CA ALA A 249 -2.30 -21.17 25.68
C ALA A 249 -1.79 -19.89 26.34
N GLY A 250 -0.83 -19.24 25.71
CA GLY A 250 -0.38 -17.95 26.18
C GLY A 250 0.63 -17.29 25.26
N ILE A 251 1.13 -16.14 25.67
CA ILE A 251 2.12 -15.34 24.95
C ILE A 251 3.44 -15.35 25.74
N GLY A 252 4.58 -15.52 25.07
CA GLY A 252 5.91 -15.35 25.67
C GLY A 252 6.12 -16.18 26.94
N ARG A 253 6.11 -15.52 28.12
CA ARG A 253 6.15 -16.20 29.43
C ARG A 253 4.94 -17.11 29.64
N GLY A 254 3.72 -16.66 29.37
CA GLY A 254 2.51 -17.47 29.48
C GLY A 254 2.54 -18.71 28.60
N ALA A 255 2.99 -18.57 27.35
CA ALA A 255 3.27 -19.70 26.46
C ALA A 255 4.29 -20.68 27.05
N SER A 256 5.37 -20.14 27.66
CA SER A 256 6.41 -20.96 28.29
C SER A 256 5.86 -21.75 29.50
N GLN A 257 4.90 -21.18 30.22
CA GLN A 257 4.23 -21.82 31.35
C GLN A 257 3.26 -22.91 30.89
N ALA A 258 2.47 -22.66 29.86
CA ALA A 258 1.61 -23.66 29.21
C ALA A 258 2.42 -24.89 28.78
N LEU A 259 3.55 -24.67 28.09
CA LEU A 259 4.47 -25.75 27.70
C LEU A 259 5.13 -26.44 28.91
N THR A 260 5.39 -25.71 29.98
CA THR A 260 5.97 -26.31 31.20
C THR A 260 4.96 -27.22 31.89
N LEU A 261 3.70 -26.78 32.01
CA LEU A 261 2.58 -27.55 32.55
C LEU A 261 2.35 -28.83 31.76
N MET A 262 2.38 -28.76 30.42
CA MET A 262 2.32 -29.94 29.54
C MET A 262 3.38 -30.99 29.91
N VAL A 263 4.59 -30.56 30.29
CA VAL A 263 5.69 -31.46 30.65
C VAL A 263 5.60 -31.95 32.11
N THR A 264 5.25 -31.08 33.05
CA THR A 264 5.21 -31.43 34.48
C THR A 264 3.99 -32.28 34.80
N ASP A 265 2.85 -31.98 34.20
CA ASP A 265 1.54 -32.56 34.47
C ASP A 265 0.84 -32.98 33.16
N PRO A 266 1.39 -33.96 32.41
CA PRO A 266 0.77 -34.43 31.16
C PRO A 266 -0.63 -34.99 31.39
N GLY A 267 -1.57 -34.63 30.52
CA GLY A 267 -2.95 -35.06 30.59
C GLY A 267 -3.85 -34.19 31.48
N GLU A 268 -3.37 -33.06 32.01
CA GLU A 268 -4.24 -32.02 32.61
C GLU A 268 -4.86 -31.10 31.55
N PHE A 269 -4.19 -30.89 30.42
CA PHE A 269 -4.70 -30.13 29.27
C PHE A 269 -4.55 -30.95 28.00
N SER A 270 -5.66 -31.20 27.30
CA SER A 270 -5.70 -31.92 26.03
C SER A 270 -5.23 -31.07 24.86
N GLN A 271 -5.28 -29.74 24.93
CA GLN A 271 -4.77 -28.85 23.89
C GLN A 271 -3.86 -27.77 24.47
N VAL A 272 -2.68 -27.57 23.88
CA VAL A 272 -1.64 -26.64 24.36
C VAL A 272 -1.17 -25.73 23.21
N GLY A 273 -1.39 -24.43 23.36
CA GLY A 273 -0.96 -23.40 22.40
C GLY A 273 0.26 -22.61 22.89
N SER A 274 1.18 -22.29 21.99
CA SER A 274 2.38 -21.51 22.32
C SER A 274 2.58 -20.34 21.37
N PHE A 275 2.25 -19.12 21.80
CA PHE A 275 2.44 -17.91 20.98
C PHE A 275 3.77 -17.26 21.35
N SER A 276 4.79 -17.42 20.49
CA SER A 276 6.14 -16.90 20.72
C SER A 276 6.77 -17.42 22.03
N GLY A 277 6.55 -18.69 22.36
CA GLY A 277 6.98 -19.32 23.60
C GLY A 277 8.34 -20.03 23.57
N ARG A 278 8.79 -20.48 24.74
CA ARG A 278 9.98 -21.33 24.87
C ARG A 278 9.81 -22.38 25.96
N LEU A 279 10.48 -23.52 25.82
CA LEU A 279 10.57 -24.54 26.86
C LEU A 279 12.01 -24.67 27.36
N THR A 280 12.24 -24.43 28.64
CA THR A 280 13.56 -24.61 29.26
C THR A 280 13.79 -26.04 29.73
N ALA A 281 12.73 -26.74 30.16
CA ALA A 281 12.80 -28.12 30.61
C ALA A 281 13.31 -29.07 29.52
N SER A 282 13.93 -30.18 29.94
CA SER A 282 14.26 -31.31 29.06
C SER A 282 13.09 -32.29 29.03
N VAL A 283 12.73 -32.79 27.85
CA VAL A 283 11.70 -33.82 27.68
C VAL A 283 12.38 -35.16 27.40
N SER A 284 12.13 -36.16 28.26
CA SER A 284 12.59 -37.53 28.02
C SER A 284 11.61 -38.29 27.12
N ALA A 285 12.05 -39.33 26.42
CA ALA A 285 11.16 -40.14 25.58
C ALA A 285 9.98 -40.75 26.36
N ALA A 286 10.19 -41.14 27.62
CA ALA A 286 9.10 -41.64 28.47
C ALA A 286 8.09 -40.54 28.82
N LYS A 287 8.56 -39.30 28.96
CA LYS A 287 7.69 -38.14 29.19
C LYS A 287 6.97 -37.72 27.91
N ALA A 288 7.63 -37.77 26.76
CA ALA A 288 7.00 -37.54 25.46
C ALA A 288 5.85 -38.52 25.20
N ALA A 289 6.03 -39.81 25.51
CA ALA A 289 4.96 -40.79 25.41
C ALA A 289 3.78 -40.51 26.36
N GLN A 290 3.99 -39.87 27.51
CA GLN A 290 2.91 -39.42 28.39
C GLN A 290 2.18 -38.21 27.79
N ILE A 291 2.92 -37.27 27.19
CA ILE A 291 2.36 -36.09 26.53
C ILE A 291 1.49 -36.53 25.35
N ASN A 292 2.02 -37.31 24.40
CA ASN A 292 1.25 -37.76 23.22
C ASN A 292 0.04 -38.63 23.58
N ALA A 293 0.00 -39.22 24.78
CA ALA A 293 -1.13 -40.02 25.24
C ALA A 293 -2.24 -39.20 25.92
N GLY A 294 -1.94 -37.96 26.34
CA GLY A 294 -2.86 -37.11 27.10
C GLY A 294 -3.06 -35.71 26.52
N THR A 295 -2.45 -35.42 25.37
CA THR A 295 -2.55 -34.14 24.67
C THR A 295 -2.80 -34.42 23.19
N ASP A 296 -3.97 -34.00 22.72
CA ASP A 296 -4.44 -34.18 21.36
C ASP A 296 -3.82 -33.14 20.41
N LEU A 297 -3.55 -31.93 20.91
CA LEU A 297 -2.97 -30.85 20.12
C LEU A 297 -1.88 -30.10 20.90
N VAL A 298 -0.68 -30.03 20.33
CA VAL A 298 0.35 -29.06 20.73
C VAL A 298 0.61 -28.18 19.53
N ARG A 299 0.27 -26.89 19.59
CA ARG A 299 0.39 -25.98 18.43
C ARG A 299 1.34 -24.82 18.72
N LEU A 300 2.35 -24.67 17.86
CA LEU A 300 3.40 -23.66 17.99
C LEU A 300 3.21 -22.53 16.98
N TYR A 301 3.32 -21.30 17.46
CA TYR A 301 3.20 -20.08 16.67
C TYR A 301 4.37 -19.14 16.93
N VAL A 302 4.75 -18.39 15.91
CA VAL A 302 5.82 -17.38 15.97
C VAL A 302 5.61 -16.31 14.91
N GLY A 303 5.98 -15.06 15.22
CA GLY A 303 6.10 -14.02 14.20
C GLY A 303 7.24 -14.30 13.20
N ASN A 304 7.47 -13.39 12.27
CA ASN A 304 8.63 -13.43 11.38
C ASN A 304 9.96 -13.32 12.13
N THR A 305 11.07 -13.25 11.41
CA THR A 305 12.43 -13.21 11.99
C THR A 305 12.72 -11.97 12.84
N THR A 306 11.85 -10.95 12.85
CA THR A 306 11.90 -9.83 13.79
C THR A 306 11.34 -10.17 15.17
N ASP A 307 10.60 -11.27 15.31
CA ASP A 307 10.18 -11.82 16.61
C ASP A 307 11.41 -12.24 17.43
N ARG A 308 11.54 -11.68 18.64
CA ARG A 308 12.60 -12.02 19.58
C ARG A 308 12.56 -13.49 20.02
N ALA A 309 11.39 -14.14 19.88
CA ALA A 309 11.19 -15.55 20.17
C ALA A 309 11.43 -16.46 18.97
N TYR A 310 11.69 -15.96 17.75
CA TYR A 310 11.83 -16.79 16.54
C TYR A 310 12.80 -17.96 16.73
N ASN A 311 14.05 -17.66 17.08
CA ASN A 311 15.07 -18.70 17.32
C ASN A 311 14.77 -19.59 18.53
N GLN A 312 14.02 -19.07 19.51
CA GLN A 312 13.63 -19.84 20.68
C GLN A 312 12.54 -20.86 20.33
N THR A 313 11.62 -20.49 19.44
CA THR A 313 10.57 -21.35 18.90
C THR A 313 11.15 -22.41 17.98
N VAL A 314 12.12 -22.06 17.14
CA VAL A 314 12.89 -23.05 16.35
C VAL A 314 13.56 -24.08 17.28
N SER A 315 14.24 -23.60 18.32
CA SER A 315 14.90 -24.50 19.29
C SER A 315 13.89 -25.34 20.10
N LEU A 316 12.68 -24.82 20.33
CA LEU A 316 11.59 -25.57 20.95
C LEU A 316 11.12 -26.71 20.02
N ALA A 317 10.84 -26.41 18.75
CA ALA A 317 10.42 -27.39 17.75
C ALA A 317 11.46 -28.53 17.62
N ASP A 318 12.74 -28.18 17.51
CA ASP A 318 13.84 -29.16 17.49
C ASP A 318 13.84 -30.04 18.75
N LYS A 319 13.60 -29.45 19.92
CA LYS A 319 13.58 -30.17 21.20
C LYS A 319 12.40 -31.13 21.29
N LEU A 320 11.20 -30.71 20.87
CA LEU A 320 10.01 -31.56 20.85
C LEU A 320 10.20 -32.73 19.88
N SER A 321 10.66 -32.43 18.66
CA SER A 321 11.00 -33.43 17.65
C SER A 321 12.03 -34.44 18.15
N ALA A 322 13.11 -33.98 18.78
CA ALA A 322 14.15 -34.86 19.33
C ALA A 322 13.66 -35.75 20.48
N ALA A 323 12.67 -35.29 21.25
CA ALA A 323 12.06 -36.06 22.34
C ALA A 323 10.97 -37.03 21.85
N GLY A 324 10.46 -36.85 20.64
CA GLY A 324 9.33 -37.62 20.08
C GLY A 324 7.96 -37.10 20.53
N VAL A 325 7.84 -35.83 20.89
CA VAL A 325 6.55 -35.18 21.17
C VAL A 325 5.86 -34.86 19.84
N GLU A 326 4.59 -35.21 19.71
CA GLU A 326 3.76 -34.83 18.57
C GLU A 326 3.30 -33.37 18.71
N TYR A 327 3.47 -32.57 17.66
CA TYR A 327 3.07 -31.17 17.63
C TYR A 327 2.82 -30.69 16.19
N GLU A 328 2.06 -29.62 16.08
CA GLU A 328 1.81 -28.87 14.86
C GLU A 328 2.50 -27.51 14.94
N MET A 329 2.87 -26.97 13.78
CA MET A 329 3.49 -25.66 13.67
C MET A 329 2.78 -24.85 12.61
N ASP A 330 2.36 -23.65 12.99
CA ASP A 330 1.61 -22.75 12.12
C ASP A 330 2.48 -22.05 11.07
N GLY A 331 3.81 -22.12 11.22
CA GLY A 331 4.77 -21.37 10.41
C GLY A 331 5.12 -20.03 11.05
N ALA A 332 5.91 -19.24 10.32
CA ALA A 332 6.22 -17.87 10.68
C ALA A 332 5.18 -16.93 10.05
N ASN A 333 4.57 -16.08 10.87
CA ASN A 333 3.71 -15.00 10.39
C ASN A 333 4.53 -14.11 9.42
N PRO A 334 4.08 -13.88 8.18
CA PRO A 334 4.85 -13.10 7.21
C PRO A 334 4.83 -11.61 7.53
N ASP A 335 3.72 -11.12 8.09
CA ASP A 335 3.37 -9.71 8.16
C ASP A 335 3.96 -9.01 9.37
N SER A 336 4.16 -9.73 10.49
CA SER A 336 4.61 -9.12 11.74
C SER A 336 5.55 -10.00 12.57
N GLY A 337 6.31 -9.35 13.46
CA GLY A 337 7.11 -10.02 14.47
C GLY A 337 6.28 -10.43 15.69
N GLY A 338 6.92 -10.60 16.85
CA GLY A 338 6.22 -10.90 18.12
C GLY A 338 5.49 -9.67 18.66
N THR A 339 4.38 -9.31 18.03
CA THR A 339 3.48 -8.20 18.40
C THR A 339 2.06 -8.71 18.57
N TRP A 340 1.16 -7.81 19.02
CA TRP A 340 -0.25 -8.17 19.19
C TRP A 340 -0.93 -8.58 17.89
N GLU A 341 -0.48 -8.09 16.74
CA GLU A 341 -1.00 -8.52 15.44
C GLU A 341 -0.81 -10.01 15.18
N SER A 342 0.42 -10.51 15.31
CA SER A 342 0.68 -11.96 15.23
C SER A 342 -0.12 -12.73 16.29
N TRP A 343 -0.22 -12.23 17.53
CA TRP A 343 -0.89 -12.97 18.61
C TRP A 343 -2.42 -13.00 18.51
N GLN A 344 -3.03 -11.98 17.91
CA GLN A 344 -4.45 -11.96 17.57
C GLN A 344 -4.78 -13.05 16.55
N GLU A 345 -3.97 -13.18 15.50
CA GLU A 345 -4.12 -14.23 14.50
C GLU A 345 -3.90 -15.63 15.10
N ASN A 346 -2.86 -15.78 15.94
CA ASN A 346 -2.61 -17.04 16.65
C ASN A 346 -3.79 -17.45 17.55
N LEU A 347 -4.41 -16.50 18.25
CA LEU A 347 -5.60 -16.76 19.06
C LEU A 347 -6.77 -17.21 18.19
N ARG A 348 -7.00 -16.54 17.05
CA ARG A 348 -8.06 -16.91 16.12
C ARG A 348 -7.89 -18.34 15.61
N ASP A 349 -6.71 -18.68 15.12
CA ASP A 349 -6.41 -20.02 14.62
C ASP A 349 -6.52 -21.07 15.74
N PHE A 350 -5.90 -20.84 16.91
CA PHE A 350 -5.93 -21.80 18.01
C PHE A 350 -7.35 -22.03 18.54
N ALA A 351 -8.13 -20.96 18.75
CA ALA A 351 -9.50 -21.06 19.25
C ALA A 351 -10.42 -21.82 18.28
N SER A 352 -10.21 -21.69 16.97
CA SER A 352 -10.97 -22.44 15.95
C SER A 352 -10.67 -23.95 15.92
N ARG A 353 -9.59 -24.39 16.58
CA ARG A 353 -9.11 -25.78 16.55
C ARG A 353 -9.40 -26.57 17.81
N VAL A 354 -9.38 -25.91 18.97
CA VAL A 354 -9.56 -26.61 20.25
C VAL A 354 -10.97 -27.18 20.36
N PHE A 355 -11.08 -28.36 21.00
CA PHE A 355 -12.34 -29.08 21.23
C PHE A 355 -13.11 -29.51 19.97
N GLN A 356 -12.48 -29.45 18.79
CA GLN A 356 -13.09 -29.81 17.51
C GLN A 356 -12.20 -30.77 16.71
N ASP A 357 -12.82 -31.64 15.93
CA ASP A 357 -12.11 -32.53 15.00
C ASP A 357 -11.63 -31.74 13.77
N THR A 358 -10.46 -31.12 13.84
CA THR A 358 -9.84 -30.45 12.69
C THR A 358 -9.03 -31.43 11.85
N THR A 359 -9.31 -31.52 10.55
CA THR A 359 -8.59 -32.43 9.64
C THR A 359 -7.37 -31.80 8.99
N ASP A 360 -7.21 -30.49 9.09
CA ASP A 360 -6.12 -29.72 8.50
C ASP A 360 -5.17 -29.20 9.59
N GLY A 361 -4.10 -29.94 9.87
CA GLY A 361 -3.03 -29.51 10.78
C GLY A 361 -2.02 -28.53 10.16
N GLY A 362 -2.29 -28.06 8.92
CA GLY A 362 -1.40 -27.19 8.16
C GLY A 362 -1.22 -25.79 8.74
N PRO A 363 -0.27 -25.02 8.19
CA PRO A 363 -0.05 -23.62 8.55
C PRO A 363 -1.23 -22.76 8.09
N SER A 364 -1.46 -21.65 8.80
CA SER A 364 -2.38 -20.59 8.36
C SER A 364 -2.00 -20.06 6.98
N ASN A 365 -2.98 -19.58 6.21
CA ASN A 365 -2.75 -19.12 4.85
C ASN A 365 -1.70 -17.99 4.82
N GLY A 366 -0.72 -18.08 3.92
CA GLY A 366 0.38 -17.12 3.80
C GLY A 366 1.55 -17.34 4.77
N HIS A 367 1.40 -18.15 5.81
CA HIS A 367 2.48 -18.41 6.76
C HIS A 367 3.61 -19.19 6.12
N LEU A 368 4.84 -18.75 6.40
CA LEU A 368 6.04 -19.30 5.79
C LEU A 368 6.59 -20.46 6.63
N PRO A 369 7.17 -21.50 6.01
CA PRO A 369 7.86 -22.55 6.75
C PRO A 369 8.97 -21.99 7.65
N VAL A 370 9.11 -22.55 8.86
CA VAL A 370 10.25 -22.25 9.73
C VAL A 370 11.42 -23.16 9.32
N GLU A 371 12.30 -22.64 8.47
CA GLU A 371 13.39 -23.40 7.85
C GLU A 371 14.63 -23.59 8.76
N GLY A 372 14.66 -22.94 9.93
CA GLY A 372 15.75 -23.05 10.90
C GLY A 372 16.02 -21.74 11.64
N PRO A 373 17.11 -21.66 12.42
CA PRO A 373 17.42 -20.45 13.17
C PRO A 373 17.85 -19.31 12.22
N HIS A 374 17.33 -18.13 12.47
CA HIS A 374 17.72 -16.90 11.79
C HIS A 374 18.89 -16.23 12.52
N SER A 375 19.99 -15.96 11.81
CA SER A 375 21.15 -15.26 12.38
C SER A 375 21.35 -13.90 11.74
N LEU A 376 21.36 -12.85 12.56
CA LEU A 376 21.77 -11.52 12.11
C LEU A 376 23.28 -11.49 11.82
N PRO A 377 23.74 -10.61 10.91
CA PRO A 377 25.16 -10.37 10.71
C PRO A 377 25.87 -10.01 12.02
N ALA A 378 27.13 -10.44 12.15
CA ALA A 378 27.95 -10.13 13.31
C ALA A 378 28.03 -8.59 13.52
N PRO A 379 28.00 -8.09 14.78
CA PRO A 379 28.15 -6.67 15.02
C PRO A 379 29.42 -6.11 14.37
N GLY A 380 29.29 -4.99 13.68
CA GLY A 380 30.33 -4.34 12.88
C GLY A 380 30.38 -4.76 11.41
N THR A 381 29.43 -5.59 10.93
CA THR A 381 29.32 -5.92 9.51
C THR A 381 28.91 -4.71 8.69
N THR A 382 29.60 -4.46 7.56
CA THR A 382 29.35 -3.35 6.64
C THR A 382 29.26 -3.86 5.19
N PRO A 383 28.56 -3.16 4.28
CA PRO A 383 27.80 -1.92 4.51
C PRO A 383 26.48 -2.14 5.25
N THR A 384 25.96 -1.06 5.84
CA THR A 384 24.63 -1.01 6.47
C THR A 384 23.67 -0.10 5.68
N PRO A 385 22.36 -0.37 5.72
CA PRO A 385 21.75 -1.50 6.41
C PRO A 385 21.98 -2.83 5.68
N TRP A 386 21.92 -3.93 6.42
CA TRP A 386 21.87 -5.27 5.84
C TRP A 386 20.43 -5.60 5.47
N ILE A 387 20.21 -6.19 4.30
CA ILE A 387 18.89 -6.56 3.77
C ILE A 387 18.96 -8.04 3.46
N ASP A 388 17.99 -8.81 3.96
CA ASP A 388 17.86 -10.23 3.64
C ASP A 388 16.89 -10.49 2.48
N ASP A 389 16.81 -11.75 2.06
CA ASP A 389 16.00 -12.16 0.92
C ASP A 389 14.48 -12.00 1.16
N ASN A 390 14.07 -11.78 2.42
CA ASN A 390 12.68 -11.54 2.81
C ASN A 390 12.38 -10.05 3.02
N GLY A 391 13.29 -9.15 2.62
CA GLY A 391 13.10 -7.72 2.81
C GLY A 391 13.18 -7.27 4.27
N ILE A 392 13.80 -8.07 5.15
CA ILE A 392 14.12 -7.67 6.53
C ILE A 392 15.41 -6.87 6.55
N ILE A 393 15.39 -5.71 7.20
CA ILE A 393 16.46 -4.73 7.20
C ILE A 393 17.02 -4.56 8.59
N THR A 394 18.33 -4.74 8.73
CA THR A 394 19.06 -4.49 9.97
C THR A 394 19.93 -3.25 9.86
N PHE A 395 19.59 -2.24 10.64
CA PHE A 395 20.38 -1.02 10.82
C PHE A 395 21.33 -1.18 12.01
N GLU A 396 22.54 -0.67 11.87
CA GLU A 396 23.52 -0.65 12.95
C GLU A 396 24.39 0.60 12.91
N THR A 397 24.69 1.18 14.07
CA THR A 397 25.61 2.30 14.16
C THR A 397 27.08 1.86 14.24
N GLY A 398 27.99 2.79 13.91
CA GLY A 398 29.39 2.69 14.34
C GLY A 398 29.56 2.80 15.87
N THR A 399 30.78 2.54 16.35
CA THR A 399 31.11 2.56 17.80
C THR A 399 31.23 3.98 18.38
N GLN A 400 31.23 5.01 17.55
CA GLN A 400 31.32 6.41 17.98
C GLN A 400 30.13 6.87 18.85
N PHE A 401 29.03 6.12 18.85
CA PHE A 401 27.82 6.41 19.63
C PHE A 401 27.65 5.47 20.84
N ALA A 402 28.73 4.82 21.28
CA ALA A 402 28.70 3.91 22.43
C ALA A 402 28.19 4.58 23.70
N ASP A 403 28.42 5.90 23.89
CA ASP A 403 27.98 6.65 25.07
C ASP A 403 26.65 7.39 24.88
N ALA A 404 26.01 7.26 23.71
CA ALA A 404 24.72 7.88 23.44
C ALA A 404 23.63 7.33 24.39
N LYS A 405 22.57 8.11 24.59
CA LYS A 405 21.45 7.71 25.46
C LYS A 405 20.22 7.31 24.66
N ASN A 406 19.96 8.00 23.57
CA ASN A 406 18.82 7.78 22.70
C ASN A 406 19.31 7.70 21.26
N VAL A 407 19.07 6.56 20.62
CA VAL A 407 19.36 6.39 19.19
C VAL A 407 18.11 5.89 18.50
N THR A 408 17.72 6.57 17.44
CA THR A 408 16.66 6.12 16.54
C THR A 408 17.16 6.13 15.10
N VAL A 409 16.50 5.38 14.23
CA VAL A 409 16.67 5.47 12.78
C VAL A 409 15.41 6.11 12.19
N TRP A 410 15.58 7.13 11.35
CA TRP A 410 14.51 7.88 10.69
C TRP A 410 14.57 7.58 9.20
N GLY A 411 13.42 7.38 8.54
CA GLY A 411 13.39 7.16 7.09
C GLY A 411 11.97 6.99 6.55
N ASN A 412 11.84 6.90 5.23
CA ASN A 412 10.57 7.00 4.49
C ASN A 412 9.75 5.68 4.41
N TRP A 413 9.75 4.88 5.47
CA TRP A 413 9.07 3.57 5.54
C TRP A 413 7.75 3.61 6.35
N GLY A 414 7.26 4.79 6.71
CA GLY A 414 5.92 4.91 7.29
C GLY A 414 4.85 4.83 6.21
N ALA A 415 3.60 4.65 6.64
CA ALA A 415 2.43 4.72 5.76
C ALA A 415 2.49 5.94 4.83
N GLY A 416 2.21 5.74 3.54
CA GLY A 416 2.31 6.78 2.51
C GLY A 416 3.74 7.31 2.25
N GLY A 417 4.79 6.64 2.71
CA GLY A 417 6.16 7.17 2.65
C GLY A 417 6.43 8.26 3.70
N SER A 418 5.66 8.27 4.79
CA SER A 418 5.92 9.14 5.95
C SER A 418 7.20 8.74 6.68
N TRP A 419 7.67 9.60 7.60
CA TRP A 419 9.00 9.46 8.20
C TRP A 419 9.01 9.17 9.71
N PRO A 420 8.51 8.01 10.15
CA PRO A 420 8.58 7.61 11.54
C PRO A 420 10.04 7.31 11.94
N ARG A 421 10.29 7.36 13.25
CA ARG A 421 11.58 7.02 13.86
C ARG A 421 11.46 5.70 14.62
N LEU A 422 12.34 4.76 14.33
CA LEU A 422 12.38 3.47 15.01
C LEU A 422 13.43 3.52 16.13
N PRO A 423 13.08 3.19 17.38
CA PRO A 423 14.04 3.14 18.47
C PRO A 423 15.05 2.01 18.26
N MET A 424 16.33 2.31 18.47
CA MET A 424 17.40 1.32 18.38
C MET A 424 17.77 0.81 19.78
N THR A 425 18.28 -0.42 19.84
CA THR A 425 18.73 -1.06 21.08
C THR A 425 20.24 -1.19 21.13
N LYS A 426 20.84 -1.00 22.30
CA LYS A 426 22.30 -1.10 22.45
C LYS A 426 22.73 -2.57 22.49
N VAL A 427 23.62 -2.95 21.58
CA VAL A 427 24.25 -4.27 21.48
C VAL A 427 25.76 -4.09 21.58
N GLY A 428 26.33 -4.35 22.77
CA GLY A 428 27.73 -4.05 23.07
C GLY A 428 28.00 -2.54 23.05
N ASP A 429 28.84 -2.08 22.14
CA ASP A 429 29.22 -0.67 21.93
C ASP A 429 28.52 -0.01 20.73
N ARG A 430 27.49 -0.68 20.18
CA ARG A 430 26.73 -0.23 19.00
C ARG A 430 25.23 -0.20 19.29
N TRP A 431 24.49 0.47 18.42
CA TRP A 431 23.03 0.48 18.43
C TRP A 431 22.51 -0.27 17.21
N ARG A 432 21.51 -1.14 17.40
CA ARG A 432 20.90 -1.97 16.35
C ARG A 432 19.38 -1.94 16.40
N VAL A 433 18.77 -2.01 15.23
CA VAL A 433 17.35 -2.35 15.06
C VAL A 433 17.18 -3.17 13.79
N THR A 434 16.28 -4.15 13.84
CA THR A 434 15.89 -4.97 12.70
C THR A 434 14.40 -4.74 12.47
N VAL A 435 14.02 -4.42 11.23
CA VAL A 435 12.65 -4.10 10.83
C VAL A 435 12.33 -4.72 9.48
N GLY A 436 11.05 -4.88 9.18
CA GLY A 436 10.57 -5.40 7.90
C GLY A 436 9.58 -6.55 8.10
N PRO A 437 9.14 -7.20 7.02
CA PRO A 437 9.52 -6.91 5.62
C PRO A 437 9.12 -5.49 5.18
N LEU A 438 10.02 -4.73 4.54
CA LEU A 438 9.59 -3.49 3.88
C LEU A 438 9.18 -3.78 2.44
N ASP A 439 8.24 -3.00 1.91
CA ASP A 439 7.85 -3.09 0.50
C ASP A 439 9.04 -2.89 -0.45
N GLY A 440 8.90 -3.38 -1.68
CA GLY A 440 9.89 -3.16 -2.72
C GLY A 440 9.99 -1.67 -3.10
N GLY A 441 11.21 -1.14 -3.15
CA GLY A 441 11.45 0.24 -3.55
C GLY A 441 12.72 0.88 -2.99
N SER A 442 12.89 2.15 -3.30
CA SER A 442 14.00 2.97 -2.83
C SER A 442 13.70 3.60 -1.47
N TYR A 443 14.65 3.56 -0.56
CA TYR A 443 14.53 4.15 0.77
C TYR A 443 15.69 5.09 1.07
N TYR A 444 15.42 6.08 1.91
CA TYR A 444 16.42 6.99 2.46
C TYR A 444 16.22 7.13 3.97
N TYR A 445 17.34 7.21 4.68
CA TYR A 445 17.35 7.20 6.13
C TYR A 445 18.52 7.97 6.72
N LYS A 446 18.44 8.22 8.02
CA LYS A 446 19.52 8.76 8.85
C LYS A 446 19.40 8.23 10.28
N PHE A 447 20.50 8.24 11.02
CA PHE A 447 20.46 8.04 12.46
C PHE A 447 20.12 9.35 13.15
N VAL A 448 19.38 9.28 14.25
CA VAL A 448 19.14 10.40 15.17
C VAL A 448 19.71 10.00 16.53
N VAL A 449 20.85 10.58 16.89
CA VAL A 449 21.61 10.27 18.11
C VAL A 449 21.46 11.45 19.06
N ASP A 450 20.83 11.22 20.21
CA ASP A 450 20.56 12.23 21.24
C ASP A 450 19.92 13.51 20.66
N GLY A 451 19.02 13.33 19.67
CA GLY A 451 18.30 14.41 18.99
C GLY A 451 19.03 15.06 17.82
N VAL A 452 20.24 14.59 17.48
CA VAL A 452 21.06 15.12 16.38
C VAL A 452 21.07 14.14 15.21
N ASP A 453 20.89 14.67 14.00
CA ASP A 453 20.93 13.88 12.78
C ASP A 453 22.36 13.48 12.39
N HIS A 454 22.55 12.21 12.02
CA HIS A 454 23.83 11.65 11.61
C HIS A 454 23.68 10.74 10.39
N LYS A 455 24.63 10.86 9.46
CA LYS A 455 24.81 9.89 8.38
C LYS A 455 25.23 8.52 8.91
N ASP A 456 24.76 7.46 8.27
CA ASP A 456 25.44 6.18 8.32
C ASP A 456 26.73 6.25 7.48
N LEU A 457 27.88 6.25 8.16
CA LEU A 457 29.19 6.29 7.51
C LEU A 457 29.61 4.95 6.88
N SER A 458 28.93 3.87 7.23
CA SER A 458 29.13 2.53 6.68
C SER A 458 28.36 2.35 5.36
N ASN A 459 27.29 3.13 5.16
CA ASN A 459 26.57 3.18 3.91
C ASN A 459 27.38 3.92 2.82
N PRO A 460 27.63 3.31 1.65
CA PRO A 460 28.52 3.87 0.63
C PRO A 460 27.88 5.00 -0.20
N THR A 461 26.58 5.25 -0.05
CA THR A 461 25.86 6.22 -0.87
C THR A 461 26.23 7.65 -0.50
N LYS A 462 26.01 8.57 -1.43
CA LYS A 462 26.27 9.99 -1.24
C LYS A 462 25.04 10.79 -1.66
N VAL A 463 24.59 11.65 -0.75
CA VAL A 463 23.56 12.66 -0.99
C VAL A 463 24.21 14.01 -0.72
N THR A 464 24.18 14.90 -1.71
CA THR A 464 24.99 16.12 -1.71
C THR A 464 24.40 17.20 -0.80
N ILE A 465 23.08 17.41 -0.85
CA ILE A 465 22.40 18.46 -0.08
C ILE A 465 22.00 18.02 1.31
N GLU A 466 21.59 16.77 1.45
CA GLU A 466 21.24 16.16 2.73
C GLU A 466 22.36 15.22 3.16
N PRO A 467 23.53 15.73 3.62
CA PRO A 467 24.71 14.91 3.85
C PRO A 467 24.53 13.87 4.96
N ASN A 468 23.49 14.03 5.79
CA ASN A 468 23.12 13.06 6.81
C ASN A 468 22.29 11.89 6.27
N TRP A 469 21.80 11.96 5.03
CA TRP A 469 21.00 10.89 4.45
C TRP A 469 21.90 9.81 3.86
N SER A 470 21.42 8.59 3.99
CA SER A 470 21.93 7.38 3.37
C SER A 470 20.77 6.73 2.62
N THR A 471 21.03 6.09 1.48
CA THR A 471 19.99 5.43 0.68
C THR A 471 20.23 3.93 0.60
N PHE A 472 19.17 3.18 0.36
CA PHE A 472 19.20 1.75 0.04
C PHE A 472 18.00 1.40 -0.84
N TYR A 473 17.97 0.17 -1.34
CA TYR A 473 16.87 -0.35 -2.15
C TYR A 473 16.51 -1.73 -1.66
N VAL A 474 15.20 -1.99 -1.56
CA VAL A 474 14.62 -3.29 -1.24
C VAL A 474 14.04 -3.84 -2.54
N ALA A 475 14.46 -5.02 -2.95
CA ALA A 475 13.84 -5.73 -4.05
C ALA A 475 12.47 -6.24 -3.62
N GLY A 476 11.52 -6.28 -4.56
CA GLY A 476 10.16 -6.74 -4.27
C GLY A 476 9.24 -6.35 -5.40
N GLU A 477 7.95 -6.32 -5.10
CA GLU A 477 6.89 -5.97 -6.03
C GLU A 477 6.43 -4.52 -5.85
N GLY A 478 5.60 -4.08 -6.78
CA GLY A 478 4.97 -2.76 -6.75
C GLY A 478 5.73 -1.69 -7.52
N LEU A 479 5.02 -0.60 -7.79
CA LEU A 479 5.44 0.46 -8.70
C LEU A 479 6.85 1.00 -8.40
N ARG A 480 7.19 1.19 -7.11
CA ARG A 480 8.51 1.71 -6.74
C ARG A 480 9.59 0.67 -6.94
N ALA A 481 9.37 -0.58 -6.57
CA ALA A 481 10.32 -1.65 -6.80
C ALA A 481 10.65 -1.76 -8.30
N GLU A 482 9.60 -1.78 -9.12
CA GLU A 482 9.67 -1.94 -10.56
C GLU A 482 10.44 -0.84 -11.29
N TYR A 483 10.27 0.42 -10.89
CA TYR A 483 10.84 1.55 -11.61
C TYR A 483 12.07 2.16 -10.93
N THR A 484 12.28 1.95 -9.63
CA THR A 484 13.46 2.48 -8.92
C THR A 484 14.59 1.45 -8.76
N GLY A 485 14.34 0.20 -9.19
CA GLY A 485 15.31 -0.90 -9.19
C GLY A 485 16.44 -0.73 -10.20
N ASP A 486 17.59 -1.30 -9.89
CA ASP A 486 18.77 -1.21 -10.74
C ASP A 486 18.67 -2.10 -11.99
N VAL A 487 18.94 -1.51 -13.15
CA VAL A 487 18.97 -2.19 -14.46
C VAL A 487 20.37 -2.78 -14.73
N PRO A 488 20.59 -3.85 -15.52
CA PRO A 488 21.94 -4.29 -15.87
C PRO A 488 22.75 -3.20 -16.59
N GLU A 489 24.06 -3.07 -16.31
CA GLU A 489 24.90 -1.99 -16.86
C GLU A 489 24.86 -1.87 -18.39
N ALA A 490 24.77 -3.00 -19.10
CA ALA A 490 24.69 -3.05 -20.56
C ALA A 490 23.42 -2.41 -21.14
N ASP A 491 22.38 -2.26 -20.32
CA ASP A 491 21.04 -1.85 -20.71
C ASP A 491 20.66 -0.46 -20.15
N ARG A 492 21.56 0.19 -19.41
CA ARG A 492 21.33 1.52 -18.82
C ARG A 492 21.60 2.65 -19.81
N GLY A 493 20.85 3.74 -19.65
CA GLY A 493 21.21 5.02 -20.25
C GLY A 493 22.45 5.63 -19.57
N ALA A 494 23.16 6.51 -20.28
CA ALA A 494 24.35 7.15 -19.74
C ALA A 494 23.97 8.43 -18.99
N VAL A 495 24.47 8.58 -17.75
CA VAL A 495 24.37 9.82 -16.97
C VAL A 495 25.70 10.56 -17.01
N THR A 496 25.72 11.71 -17.67
CA THR A 496 26.91 12.59 -17.82
C THR A 496 26.68 13.92 -17.10
N THR A 497 27.77 14.65 -16.83
CA THR A 497 27.69 16.02 -16.31
C THR A 497 27.85 17.03 -17.44
N MET A 498 26.85 17.88 -17.63
CA MET A 498 26.94 19.07 -18.48
C MET A 498 27.36 20.27 -17.63
N THR A 499 28.26 21.10 -18.15
CA THR A 499 28.61 22.40 -17.56
C THR A 499 28.04 23.52 -18.42
N TYR A 500 27.41 24.50 -17.78
CA TYR A 500 26.81 25.65 -18.46
C TYR A 500 27.08 26.95 -17.71
N ARG A 501 27.07 28.07 -18.44
CA ARG A 501 27.29 29.40 -17.86
C ARG A 501 25.98 29.97 -17.33
N SER A 502 25.85 30.12 -16.02
CA SER A 502 24.62 30.58 -15.36
C SER A 502 24.46 32.10 -15.40
N THR A 503 23.21 32.57 -15.46
CA THR A 503 22.84 33.97 -15.22
C THR A 503 23.10 34.42 -13.77
N ALA A 504 23.30 33.49 -12.84
CA ALA A 504 23.73 33.80 -11.47
C ALA A 504 25.18 34.28 -11.43
N GLY A 505 25.37 35.58 -11.65
CA GLY A 505 26.68 36.22 -11.55
C GLY A 505 27.69 35.74 -12.59
N GLU A 506 27.22 35.15 -13.71
CA GLU A 506 28.06 34.53 -14.73
C GLU A 506 29.03 33.55 -14.06
N ALA A 507 28.50 32.48 -13.44
CA ALA A 507 29.31 31.41 -12.87
C ALA A 507 29.02 30.10 -13.59
N ASP A 508 30.01 29.22 -13.67
CA ASP A 508 29.80 27.89 -14.25
C ASP A 508 29.01 27.03 -13.26
N ARG A 509 27.95 26.40 -13.75
CA ARG A 509 27.09 25.47 -13.00
C ARG A 509 27.01 24.13 -13.72
N SER A 510 26.61 23.11 -12.97
CA SER A 510 26.51 21.74 -13.45
C SER A 510 25.06 21.30 -13.57
N ALA A 511 24.82 20.39 -14.50
CA ALA A 511 23.60 19.65 -14.70
C ALA A 511 23.94 18.17 -14.94
N TYR A 512 23.08 17.26 -14.50
CA TYR A 512 23.15 15.87 -14.98
C TYR A 512 22.35 15.76 -16.28
N VAL A 513 22.84 14.95 -17.21
CA VAL A 513 22.16 14.64 -18.46
C VAL A 513 22.07 13.12 -18.56
N TRP A 514 20.86 12.60 -18.60
CA TRP A 514 20.61 11.20 -18.95
C TRP A 514 20.37 11.12 -20.46
N THR A 515 21.07 10.19 -21.11
CA THR A 515 20.88 9.87 -22.53
C THR A 515 20.44 8.41 -22.65
N PRO A 516 19.52 8.10 -23.57
CA PRO A 516 18.94 6.77 -23.66
C PRO A 516 19.99 5.74 -24.11
N PRO A 517 19.81 4.45 -23.81
CA PRO A 517 20.62 3.39 -24.39
C PRO A 517 20.72 3.53 -25.91
N GLY A 518 21.93 3.45 -26.45
CA GLY A 518 22.17 3.61 -27.88
C GLY A 518 22.07 5.05 -28.40
N PHE A 519 22.14 6.07 -27.54
CA PHE A 519 22.17 7.47 -27.95
C PHE A 519 23.19 7.73 -29.07
N ASP A 520 22.70 8.36 -30.14
CA ASP A 520 23.47 8.70 -31.34
C ASP A 520 23.48 10.22 -31.56
N ALA A 521 24.63 10.84 -31.30
CA ALA A 521 24.82 12.27 -31.50
C ALA A 521 24.74 12.70 -32.97
N GLU A 522 24.83 11.76 -33.92
CA GLU A 522 24.77 12.03 -35.36
C GLU A 522 23.43 11.63 -35.99
N ARG A 523 22.45 11.19 -35.19
CA ARG A 523 21.14 10.78 -35.71
C ARG A 523 20.49 11.94 -36.50
N ALA A 524 19.78 11.60 -37.57
CA ALA A 524 19.23 12.60 -38.51
C ALA A 524 18.15 13.52 -37.90
N GLU A 525 17.29 12.98 -37.05
CA GLU A 525 16.29 13.75 -36.31
C GLU A 525 16.84 14.11 -34.93
N ALA A 526 16.46 15.20 -34.27
CA ALA A 526 16.99 15.48 -32.93
C ALA A 526 16.14 14.82 -31.82
N TYR A 527 16.75 14.33 -30.73
CA TYR A 527 16.03 13.71 -29.61
C TYR A 527 15.07 14.71 -28.94
N PRO A 528 13.82 14.30 -28.61
CA PRO A 528 13.02 15.07 -27.66
C PRO A 528 13.78 15.24 -26.33
N VAL A 529 13.50 16.32 -25.62
CA VAL A 529 14.20 16.65 -24.36
C VAL A 529 13.25 17.02 -23.23
N LEU A 530 13.47 16.39 -22.07
CA LEU A 530 12.85 16.76 -20.81
C LEU A 530 13.84 17.51 -19.93
N TYR A 531 13.48 18.73 -19.54
CA TYR A 531 14.19 19.47 -18.50
C TYR A 531 13.50 19.21 -17.16
N LEU A 532 14.21 18.61 -16.21
CA LEU A 532 13.65 18.13 -14.94
C LEU A 532 14.28 18.89 -13.75
N GLN A 533 13.45 19.60 -12.98
CA GLN A 533 13.90 20.51 -11.93
C GLN A 533 13.66 19.96 -10.52
N HIS A 534 14.64 20.22 -9.64
CA HIS A 534 14.61 19.86 -8.22
C HIS A 534 13.84 20.89 -7.38
N GLY A 535 13.59 20.57 -6.11
CA GLY A 535 12.89 21.40 -5.14
C GLY A 535 13.78 22.41 -4.41
N GLY A 536 13.15 23.17 -3.50
CA GLY A 536 13.88 24.08 -2.62
C GLY A 536 14.77 23.32 -1.64
N GLY A 537 15.95 23.86 -1.35
CA GLY A 537 16.96 23.18 -0.53
C GLY A 537 17.82 22.20 -1.31
N GLN A 538 17.33 21.63 -2.42
CA GLN A 538 17.99 20.63 -3.27
C GLN A 538 18.91 21.25 -4.34
N THR A 539 19.55 20.42 -5.15
CA THR A 539 20.46 20.77 -6.25
C THR A 539 20.27 19.83 -7.45
N TRP A 540 21.04 20.08 -8.52
CA TRP A 540 21.04 19.33 -9.78
C TRP A 540 21.33 17.82 -9.64
N SER A 541 21.82 17.37 -8.48
CA SER A 541 22.14 15.96 -8.23
C SER A 541 21.00 15.15 -7.60
N ASP A 542 20.02 15.79 -6.95
CA ASP A 542 19.10 15.06 -6.08
C ASP A 542 18.15 14.12 -6.83
N TRP A 543 17.77 14.45 -8.06
CA TRP A 543 16.99 13.53 -8.92
C TRP A 543 17.76 12.22 -9.20
N ILE A 544 19.09 12.24 -9.22
CA ILE A 544 19.93 11.05 -9.37
C ILE A 544 20.20 10.39 -8.00
N GLU A 545 20.61 11.17 -7.01
CA GLU A 545 21.10 10.65 -5.71
C GLU A 545 19.98 10.08 -4.82
N VAL A 546 18.79 10.68 -4.83
CA VAL A 546 17.64 10.26 -4.02
C VAL A 546 16.43 9.93 -4.88
N GLY A 547 16.18 10.72 -5.93
CA GLY A 547 15.03 10.52 -6.82
C GLY A 547 15.09 9.27 -7.68
N ARG A 548 16.27 8.66 -7.84
CA ARG A 548 16.50 7.48 -8.71
C ARG A 548 15.97 7.66 -10.14
N ALA A 549 16.05 8.89 -10.66
CA ALA A 549 15.55 9.23 -11.99
C ALA A 549 16.21 8.41 -13.10
N ALA A 550 17.50 8.10 -12.98
CA ALA A 550 18.19 7.23 -13.94
C ALA A 550 17.55 5.84 -14.01
N GLN A 551 17.29 5.21 -12.85
CA GLN A 551 16.61 3.92 -12.79
C GLN A 551 15.19 4.02 -13.37
N ILE A 552 14.44 5.07 -13.02
CA ILE A 552 13.07 5.27 -13.54
C ILE A 552 13.10 5.36 -15.07
N LEU A 553 14.02 6.14 -15.63
CA LEU A 553 14.18 6.31 -17.08
C LEU A 553 14.61 5.01 -17.77
N ASP A 554 15.61 4.31 -17.22
CA ASP A 554 16.09 3.02 -17.76
C ASP A 554 14.96 1.98 -17.76
N ASN A 555 14.20 1.89 -16.66
CA ASN A 555 13.10 0.97 -16.50
C ASN A 555 11.92 1.26 -17.44
N HIS A 556 11.60 2.53 -17.66
CA HIS A 556 10.60 2.92 -18.65
C HIS A 556 11.06 2.60 -20.08
N TYR A 557 12.33 2.90 -20.39
CA TYR A 557 12.92 2.66 -21.70
C TYR A 557 12.93 1.16 -22.04
N LEU A 558 13.38 0.31 -21.11
CA LEU A 558 13.39 -1.14 -21.29
C LEU A 558 12.00 -1.75 -21.49
N ARG A 559 10.97 -1.17 -20.84
CA ARG A 559 9.58 -1.57 -21.02
C ARG A 559 8.95 -1.02 -22.30
N GLY A 560 9.66 -0.18 -23.06
CA GLY A 560 9.12 0.47 -24.27
C GLY A 560 8.01 1.48 -23.98
N THR A 561 7.90 1.96 -22.73
CA THR A 561 6.82 2.86 -22.29
C THR A 561 7.11 4.34 -22.55
N ILE A 562 8.34 4.68 -22.95
CA ILE A 562 8.76 6.03 -23.29
C ILE A 562 9.48 6.04 -24.63
N VAL A 563 9.36 7.14 -25.37
CA VAL A 563 10.21 7.37 -26.55
C VAL A 563 11.67 7.60 -26.13
N PRO A 564 12.67 7.30 -26.98
CA PRO A 564 14.04 7.70 -26.73
C PRO A 564 14.14 9.24 -26.63
N MET A 565 14.49 9.75 -25.45
CA MET A 565 14.59 11.18 -25.15
C MET A 565 15.84 11.48 -24.30
N VAL A 566 16.27 12.73 -24.27
CA VAL A 566 17.34 13.20 -23.36
C VAL A 566 16.71 13.88 -22.15
N VAL A 567 17.25 13.67 -20.95
CA VAL A 567 16.75 14.32 -19.73
C VAL A 567 17.84 15.17 -19.09
N VAL A 568 17.58 16.46 -18.93
CA VAL A 568 18.53 17.45 -18.37
C VAL A 568 18.06 17.91 -16.99
N MET A 569 18.86 17.64 -15.97
CA MET A 569 18.62 17.97 -14.57
C MET A 569 19.59 19.05 -14.11
N ALA A 570 19.19 20.31 -14.26
CA ALA A 570 20.03 21.49 -14.00
C ALA A 570 19.74 22.16 -12.64
N ASN A 571 20.57 23.13 -12.24
CA ASN A 571 20.44 23.83 -10.97
C ASN A 571 19.59 25.10 -11.09
N GLY A 572 18.41 25.09 -10.49
CA GLY A 572 17.48 26.22 -10.49
C GLY A 572 17.67 27.23 -9.36
N ASN A 573 18.63 27.06 -8.45
CA ASN A 573 18.72 27.88 -7.24
C ASN A 573 19.23 29.31 -7.51
N GLY A 574 18.54 30.31 -6.94
CA GLY A 574 19.01 31.70 -6.87
C GLY A 574 19.09 32.42 -8.23
N VAL A 575 18.29 32.01 -9.21
CA VAL A 575 18.22 32.61 -10.56
C VAL A 575 16.80 33.02 -10.91
N ASN A 576 16.65 33.92 -11.88
CA ASN A 576 15.39 34.02 -12.62
C ASN A 576 15.32 32.80 -13.54
N PHE A 577 14.58 31.78 -13.11
CA PHE A 577 14.61 30.48 -13.78
C PHE A 577 14.14 30.51 -15.24
N PRO A 578 13.04 31.18 -15.64
CA PRO A 578 12.67 31.30 -17.06
C PRO A 578 13.81 31.79 -17.96
N ASN A 579 14.55 32.81 -17.51
CA ASN A 579 15.72 33.32 -18.23
C ASN A 579 16.89 32.33 -18.21
N GLU A 580 17.18 31.70 -17.07
CA GLU A 580 18.22 30.69 -16.95
C GLU A 580 17.98 29.52 -17.92
N MET A 581 16.73 29.06 -17.99
CA MET A 581 16.30 27.95 -18.82
C MET A 581 16.50 28.29 -20.30
N LEU A 582 15.85 29.35 -20.79
CA LEU A 582 15.82 29.66 -22.22
C LEU A 582 17.11 30.28 -22.76
N GLN A 583 17.88 30.97 -21.92
CA GLN A 583 19.10 31.66 -22.38
C GLN A 583 20.35 30.82 -22.17
N ARG A 584 20.34 29.89 -21.20
CA ARG A 584 21.55 29.14 -20.80
C ARG A 584 21.37 27.63 -20.90
N ILE A 585 20.43 27.05 -20.16
CA ILE A 585 20.34 25.58 -20.02
C ILE A 585 19.96 24.92 -21.34
N ALA A 586 18.86 25.34 -21.97
CA ALA A 586 18.40 24.76 -23.24
C ALA A 586 19.40 24.98 -24.38
N PRO A 587 19.91 26.20 -24.63
CA PRO A 587 20.91 26.40 -25.67
C PRO A 587 22.19 25.57 -25.48
N THR A 588 22.64 25.40 -24.23
CA THR A 588 23.83 24.57 -23.96
C THR A 588 23.54 23.08 -24.21
N ALA A 589 22.35 22.61 -23.86
CA ALA A 589 21.92 21.24 -24.14
C ALA A 589 21.83 20.97 -25.66
N GLU A 590 21.25 21.90 -26.42
CA GLU A 590 21.14 21.84 -27.90
C GLU A 590 22.50 21.92 -28.60
N GLU A 591 23.48 22.59 -28.01
CA GLU A 591 24.85 22.64 -28.54
C GLU A 591 25.62 21.34 -28.26
N GLN A 592 25.45 20.75 -27.07
CA GLN A 592 26.26 19.62 -26.61
C GLN A 592 25.64 18.24 -26.90
N TYR A 593 24.32 18.18 -27.09
CA TYR A 593 23.56 16.97 -27.34
C TYR A 593 22.65 17.18 -28.55
N ASN A 594 22.45 16.13 -29.36
CA ASN A 594 21.55 16.18 -30.52
C ASN A 594 20.07 16.19 -30.06
N VAL A 595 19.63 17.28 -29.44
CA VAL A 595 18.27 17.45 -28.90
C VAL A 595 17.49 18.52 -29.65
N SER A 596 16.17 18.38 -29.68
CA SER A 596 15.29 19.25 -30.44
C SER A 596 15.12 20.63 -29.79
N ALA A 597 15.12 21.66 -30.63
CA ALA A 597 14.74 23.02 -30.26
C ALA A 597 13.24 23.30 -30.47
N GLU A 598 12.50 22.37 -31.11
CA GLU A 598 11.08 22.54 -31.39
C GLU A 598 10.26 22.42 -30.10
N PRO A 599 9.34 23.36 -29.83
CA PRO A 599 8.55 23.35 -28.59
C PRO A 599 7.82 22.04 -28.32
N ASP A 600 7.30 21.41 -29.37
CA ASP A 600 6.53 20.18 -29.26
C ASP A 600 7.38 18.91 -29.04
N GLN A 601 8.70 19.08 -29.00
CA GLN A 601 9.71 18.10 -28.61
C GLN A 601 10.47 18.54 -27.35
N ARG A 602 9.99 19.57 -26.64
CA ARG A 602 10.51 20.03 -25.35
C ARG A 602 9.49 19.85 -24.24
N ALA A 603 9.92 19.26 -23.13
CA ALA A 603 9.16 19.15 -21.89
C ALA A 603 9.90 19.85 -20.75
N LEU A 604 9.17 20.46 -19.82
CA LEU A 604 9.71 21.06 -18.60
C LEU A 604 8.88 20.60 -17.40
N ALA A 605 9.52 19.95 -16.43
CA ALA A 605 8.85 19.52 -15.22
C ALA A 605 9.69 19.78 -13.97
N GLY A 606 9.06 19.77 -12.80
CA GLY A 606 9.79 19.84 -11.55
C GLY A 606 8.93 19.69 -10.31
N LEU A 607 9.60 19.48 -9.17
CA LEU A 607 8.98 19.27 -7.87
C LEU A 607 9.04 20.52 -6.98
N SER A 608 7.99 20.80 -6.22
CA SER A 608 7.95 21.89 -5.23
C SER A 608 8.38 23.24 -5.83
N MET A 609 9.48 23.86 -5.39
CA MET A 609 10.07 25.04 -6.04
C MET A 609 10.30 24.84 -7.56
N GLY A 610 10.76 23.66 -7.98
CA GLY A 610 10.94 23.29 -9.39
C GLY A 610 9.64 23.23 -10.18
N SER A 611 8.52 22.94 -9.53
CA SER A 611 7.19 23.06 -10.17
C SER A 611 6.85 24.54 -10.42
N GLY A 612 7.21 25.43 -9.48
CA GLY A 612 7.09 26.87 -9.65
C GLY A 612 8.00 27.39 -10.77
N HIS A 613 9.18 26.81 -10.96
CA HIS A 613 10.07 27.08 -12.10
C HIS A 613 9.41 26.67 -13.43
N ALA A 614 8.80 25.49 -13.50
CA ALA A 614 8.09 25.03 -14.69
C ALA A 614 6.90 25.95 -15.02
N LEU A 615 6.03 26.21 -14.04
CA LEU A 615 4.83 27.05 -14.23
C LEU A 615 5.18 28.50 -14.54
N SER A 616 6.17 29.09 -13.86
CA SER A 616 6.59 30.47 -14.16
C SER A 616 7.20 30.62 -15.55
N THR A 617 7.88 29.58 -16.05
CA THR A 617 8.40 29.56 -17.43
C THR A 617 7.26 29.48 -18.43
N LEU A 618 6.27 28.61 -18.18
CA LEU A 618 5.05 28.53 -18.99
C LEU A 618 4.33 29.89 -19.07
N TYR A 619 4.12 30.55 -17.94
CA TYR A 619 3.39 31.83 -17.91
C TYR A 619 4.15 32.98 -18.57
N ALA A 620 5.49 32.97 -18.48
CA ALA A 620 6.33 34.02 -19.06
C ALA A 620 6.61 33.81 -20.55
N HIS A 621 6.67 32.56 -21.00
CA HIS A 621 7.06 32.16 -22.35
C HIS A 621 6.17 31.02 -22.87
N PRO A 622 4.87 31.27 -23.07
CA PRO A 622 3.96 30.25 -23.60
C PRO A 622 4.39 29.80 -24.99
N GLY A 623 4.32 28.49 -25.24
CA GLY A 623 4.69 27.90 -26.53
C GLY A 623 6.18 27.60 -26.71
N GLU A 624 7.03 27.75 -25.69
CA GLU A 624 8.43 27.26 -25.71
C GLU A 624 8.56 25.78 -25.33
N PHE A 625 7.57 25.25 -24.61
CA PHE A 625 7.51 23.86 -24.15
C PHE A 625 6.10 23.31 -24.37
N GLY A 626 6.00 22.21 -25.13
CA GLY A 626 4.73 21.55 -25.39
C GLY A 626 4.21 20.74 -24.21
N TYR A 627 5.08 20.35 -23.27
CA TYR A 627 4.70 19.52 -22.13
C TYR A 627 5.21 20.11 -20.82
N ILE A 628 4.32 20.31 -19.86
CA ILE A 628 4.61 20.86 -18.54
C ILE A 628 4.14 19.89 -17.44
N GLY A 629 5.05 19.54 -16.53
CA GLY A 629 4.75 18.71 -15.35
C GLY A 629 5.02 19.47 -14.05
N ALA A 630 4.04 19.54 -13.16
CA ALA A 630 4.19 20.28 -11.90
C ALA A 630 3.92 19.37 -10.70
N PHE A 631 4.97 18.93 -9.98
CA PHE A 631 4.87 17.98 -8.88
C PHE A 631 4.82 18.69 -7.53
N SER A 632 3.78 18.45 -6.72
CA SER A 632 3.50 19.17 -5.47
C SER A 632 3.50 20.69 -5.67
N ALA A 633 2.70 21.13 -6.64
CA ALA A 633 2.74 22.49 -7.17
C ALA A 633 1.91 23.49 -6.38
N PHE A 634 2.29 24.75 -6.46
CA PHE A 634 1.59 25.86 -5.83
C PHE A 634 1.74 27.13 -6.69
N SER A 635 1.11 28.22 -6.25
CA SER A 635 1.07 29.53 -6.91
C SER A 635 0.19 29.63 -8.16
N ALA A 636 -0.93 30.35 -8.00
CA ALA A 636 -1.85 30.65 -9.09
C ALA A 636 -1.20 31.40 -10.27
N PRO A 637 -1.73 31.23 -11.50
CA PRO A 637 -1.27 32.00 -12.65
C PRO A 637 -1.40 33.52 -12.41
N PRO A 638 -0.38 34.31 -12.80
CA PRO A 638 -0.44 35.77 -12.65
C PRO A 638 -1.55 36.35 -13.53
N ALA A 639 -2.08 37.52 -13.15
CA ALA A 639 -3.12 38.19 -13.93
C ALA A 639 -2.68 38.58 -15.36
N SER A 640 -1.38 38.64 -15.61
CA SER A 640 -0.78 38.93 -16.91
C SER A 640 -0.55 37.69 -17.78
N ALA A 641 -0.89 36.49 -17.33
CA ALA A 641 -0.71 35.27 -18.10
C ALA A 641 -1.57 35.30 -19.38
N ASP A 642 -0.95 35.02 -20.53
CA ASP A 642 -1.64 34.92 -21.81
C ASP A 642 -2.26 33.53 -21.98
N VAL A 643 -3.52 33.39 -21.57
CA VAL A 643 -4.24 32.11 -21.56
C VAL A 643 -4.37 31.51 -22.97
N GLU A 644 -4.60 32.34 -23.99
CA GLU A 644 -4.76 31.87 -25.36
C GLU A 644 -3.44 31.28 -25.89
N ALA A 645 -2.33 31.98 -25.66
CA ALA A 645 -1.01 31.49 -26.03
C ALA A 645 -0.62 30.23 -25.24
N ILE A 646 -0.94 30.16 -23.94
CA ILE A 646 -0.69 28.98 -23.11
C ILE A 646 -1.41 27.76 -23.68
N ASN A 647 -2.71 27.86 -23.93
CA ASN A 647 -3.52 26.74 -24.42
C ASN A 647 -3.12 26.33 -25.85
N ALA A 648 -2.78 27.30 -26.71
CA ALA A 648 -2.34 27.01 -28.07
C ALA A 648 -0.95 26.37 -28.12
N GLY A 649 -0.06 26.73 -27.18
CA GLY A 649 1.33 26.29 -27.17
C GLY A 649 1.63 25.06 -26.29
N THR A 650 0.67 24.60 -25.49
CA THR A 650 0.87 23.51 -24.53
C THR A 650 0.00 22.32 -24.89
N LYS A 651 0.63 21.19 -25.27
CA LYS A 651 -0.04 19.91 -25.53
C LYS A 651 -0.51 19.24 -24.23
N LEU A 652 0.30 19.34 -23.17
CA LEU A 652 -0.04 18.78 -21.86
C LEU A 652 0.47 19.69 -20.73
N LEU A 653 -0.44 20.10 -19.85
CA LEU A 653 -0.12 20.65 -18.53
C LEU A 653 -0.67 19.68 -17.49
N ARG A 654 0.20 18.97 -16.76
CA ARG A 654 -0.23 17.98 -15.77
C ARG A 654 0.30 18.32 -14.38
N ILE A 655 -0.63 18.40 -13.43
CA ILE A 655 -0.36 18.76 -12.04
C ILE A 655 -0.48 17.52 -11.15
N TYR A 656 0.45 17.37 -10.20
CA TYR A 656 0.48 16.28 -9.24
C TYR A 656 0.57 16.84 -7.82
N SER A 657 0.04 16.09 -6.85
CA SER A 657 0.16 16.43 -5.43
C SER A 657 0.19 15.17 -4.57
N GLY A 658 0.85 15.28 -3.42
CA GLY A 658 0.58 14.37 -2.31
C GLY A 658 -0.83 14.60 -1.76
N ASP A 659 -1.26 13.76 -0.82
CA ASP A 659 -2.54 13.95 -0.14
C ASP A 659 -2.46 15.05 0.95
N ILE A 660 -3.44 15.11 1.85
CA ILE A 660 -3.49 16.08 2.95
C ILE A 660 -2.25 16.11 3.87
N GLN A 661 -1.37 15.11 3.78
CA GLN A 661 -0.07 15.05 4.46
C GLN A 661 0.99 15.91 3.77
N ASP A 662 0.82 16.25 2.50
CA ASP A 662 1.64 17.24 1.80
C ASP A 662 1.18 18.64 2.19
N PHE A 663 2.08 19.45 2.78
CA PHE A 663 1.74 20.82 3.19
C PHE A 663 1.36 21.72 1.99
N THR A 664 1.70 21.31 0.76
CA THR A 664 1.29 21.98 -0.47
C THR A 664 -0.08 21.56 -0.97
N TYR A 665 -0.72 20.52 -0.41
CA TYR A 665 -2.02 20.00 -0.87
C TYR A 665 -3.07 21.09 -1.05
N GLN A 666 -3.33 21.90 -0.01
CA GLN A 666 -4.29 23.00 -0.08
C GLN A 666 -3.86 24.09 -1.08
N PRO A 667 -2.60 24.56 -1.07
CA PRO A 667 -2.08 25.41 -2.16
C PRO A 667 -2.22 24.84 -3.57
N THR A 668 -2.07 23.53 -3.78
CA THR A 668 -2.23 22.87 -5.09
C THR A 668 -3.68 22.94 -5.52
N LEU A 669 -4.64 22.61 -4.65
CA LEU A 669 -6.07 22.74 -4.97
C LEU A 669 -6.44 24.19 -5.31
N GLY A 670 -5.83 25.17 -4.62
CA GLY A 670 -5.99 26.59 -4.95
C GLY A 670 -5.41 26.97 -6.32
N LEU A 671 -4.30 26.34 -6.73
CA LEU A 671 -3.75 26.47 -8.08
C LEU A 671 -4.71 25.88 -9.13
N ILE A 672 -5.22 24.66 -8.92
CA ILE A 672 -6.17 24.02 -9.83
C ILE A 672 -7.40 24.91 -10.06
N ALA A 673 -8.04 25.36 -8.98
CA ALA A 673 -9.19 26.26 -9.07
C ALA A 673 -8.85 27.56 -9.84
N ALA A 674 -7.64 28.10 -9.65
CA ALA A 674 -7.22 29.30 -10.37
C ALA A 674 -6.92 29.05 -11.86
N LEU A 675 -6.47 27.84 -12.25
CA LEU A 675 -6.32 27.45 -13.65
C LEU A 675 -7.68 27.29 -14.33
N GLU A 676 -8.63 26.63 -13.64
CA GLU A 676 -10.02 26.48 -14.09
C GLU A 676 -10.70 27.84 -14.29
N ASP A 677 -10.62 28.73 -13.30
CA ASP A 677 -11.19 30.09 -13.36
C ASP A 677 -10.60 30.93 -14.51
N ARG A 678 -9.37 30.65 -14.90
CA ARG A 678 -8.67 31.33 -16.00
C ARG A 678 -8.92 30.68 -17.36
N GLY A 679 -9.50 29.48 -17.40
CA GLY A 679 -9.68 28.71 -18.63
C GLY A 679 -8.37 28.15 -19.21
N ILE A 680 -7.37 27.90 -18.37
CA ILE A 680 -6.12 27.25 -18.78
C ILE A 680 -6.34 25.73 -18.82
N ALA A 681 -6.12 25.10 -19.97
CA ALA A 681 -6.27 23.66 -20.15
C ALA A 681 -5.21 22.91 -19.33
N HIS A 682 -5.63 21.95 -18.52
CA HIS A 682 -4.75 21.17 -17.66
C HIS A 682 -5.39 19.85 -17.25
N GLU A 683 -4.55 18.93 -16.80
CA GLU A 683 -4.92 17.70 -16.12
C GLU A 683 -4.46 17.76 -14.67
N PHE A 684 -5.30 17.27 -13.75
CA PHE A 684 -4.92 17.02 -12.37
C PHE A 684 -4.85 15.50 -12.15
N ALA A 685 -3.68 14.99 -11.80
CA ALA A 685 -3.49 13.59 -11.49
C ALA A 685 -4.23 13.22 -10.19
N PRO A 686 -4.64 11.94 -10.02
CA PRO A 686 -5.10 11.45 -8.73
C PRO A 686 -4.08 11.75 -7.63
N LEU A 687 -4.58 12.06 -6.43
CA LEU A 687 -3.72 12.33 -5.28
C LEU A 687 -2.87 11.10 -4.98
N ILE A 688 -1.57 11.35 -4.81
CA ILE A 688 -0.63 10.30 -4.43
C ILE A 688 -0.59 10.25 -2.90
N PRO A 689 -0.93 9.12 -2.26
CA PRO A 689 -0.88 9.05 -0.81
C PRO A 689 0.53 9.33 -0.29
N GLY A 690 0.63 10.23 0.68
CA GLY A 690 1.90 10.59 1.30
C GLY A 690 2.19 12.08 1.46
N PRO A 691 3.23 12.40 2.25
CA PRO A 691 3.65 13.77 2.51
C PRO A 691 4.46 14.34 1.33
N HIS A 692 5.01 15.54 1.53
CA HIS A 692 5.88 16.22 0.56
C HIS A 692 7.25 15.51 0.42
N SER A 693 7.27 14.34 -0.21
CA SER A 693 8.38 13.37 -0.20
C SER A 693 8.84 12.93 -1.59
N TRP A 694 10.03 12.30 -1.63
CA TRP A 694 10.55 11.67 -2.85
C TRP A 694 9.65 10.56 -3.36
N ASP A 695 8.93 9.86 -2.49
CA ASP A 695 7.98 8.81 -2.84
C ASP A 695 6.88 9.37 -3.76
N VAL A 696 6.35 10.56 -3.46
CA VAL A 696 5.35 11.25 -4.29
C VAL A 696 5.95 11.69 -5.63
N TRP A 697 7.17 12.25 -5.62
CA TRP A 697 7.79 12.76 -6.84
C TRP A 697 8.30 11.65 -7.77
N GLN A 698 8.75 10.53 -7.24
CA GLN A 698 9.07 9.32 -8.00
C GLN A 698 7.83 8.80 -8.73
N LYS A 699 6.71 8.64 -8.02
CA LYS A 699 5.42 8.23 -8.61
C LYS A 699 4.91 9.23 -9.66
N SER A 700 5.09 10.54 -9.39
CA SER A 700 4.76 11.59 -10.36
C SER A 700 5.60 11.50 -11.63
N LEU A 701 6.90 11.24 -11.51
CA LEU A 701 7.78 11.06 -12.66
C LEU A 701 7.43 9.80 -13.46
N ILE A 702 7.12 8.69 -12.76
CA ILE A 702 6.71 7.43 -13.37
C ILE A 702 5.42 7.59 -14.21
N ASP A 703 4.43 8.33 -13.72
CA ASP A 703 3.19 8.60 -14.50
C ASP A 703 3.43 9.64 -15.62
N PHE A 704 4.34 10.60 -15.42
CA PHE A 704 4.53 11.69 -16.36
C PHE A 704 5.30 11.27 -17.63
N LEU A 705 6.35 10.45 -17.47
CA LEU A 705 7.25 10.11 -18.57
C LEU A 705 6.55 9.48 -19.79
N PRO A 706 5.65 8.48 -19.64
CA PRO A 706 4.97 7.85 -20.79
C PRO A 706 4.06 8.79 -21.58
N ARG A 707 3.70 9.94 -21.00
CA ARG A 707 2.80 10.93 -21.62
C ARG A 707 3.56 11.93 -22.51
N LEU A 708 4.90 11.91 -22.45
CA LEU A 708 5.74 12.86 -23.19
C LEU A 708 5.97 12.40 -24.61
N PHE A 709 5.79 13.32 -25.56
CA PHE A 709 6.13 13.15 -26.97
C PHE A 709 5.48 11.94 -27.65
N ALA A 710 4.43 11.37 -27.03
CA ALA A 710 3.61 10.35 -27.64
C ALA A 710 2.98 10.91 -28.91
N ALA A 711 2.87 10.07 -29.95
CA ALA A 711 2.18 10.44 -31.16
C ALA A 711 0.73 10.84 -30.81
N ASP A 712 0.24 11.90 -31.45
CA ASP A 712 -1.16 12.29 -31.36
C ASP A 712 -2.00 11.13 -31.94
N THR A 713 -2.69 10.39 -31.06
CA THR A 713 -3.50 9.20 -31.43
C THR A 713 -4.95 9.59 -31.77
N SER A 714 -5.21 10.86 -32.04
CA SER A 714 -6.51 11.37 -32.48
C SER A 714 -7.03 10.76 -33.79
N ASP A 715 -6.20 10.00 -34.52
CA ASP A 715 -6.57 9.18 -35.69
C ASP A 715 -7.03 7.74 -35.36
N GLY A 716 -7.22 7.40 -34.08
CA GLY A 716 -7.67 6.07 -33.64
C GLY A 716 -6.52 5.18 -33.16
N ILE A 717 -6.87 4.22 -32.29
CA ILE A 717 -5.94 3.50 -31.41
C ILE A 717 -5.33 2.29 -32.13
N PRO A 718 -3.99 2.19 -32.27
CA PRO A 718 -3.34 0.89 -32.45
C PRO A 718 -3.38 0.11 -31.13
N VAL A 719 -3.90 -1.12 -31.16
CA VAL A 719 -4.08 -1.98 -29.97
C VAL A 719 -2.92 -2.99 -29.84
N THR A 720 -2.30 -3.04 -28.67
CA THR A 720 -1.55 -4.19 -28.16
C THR A 720 -1.78 -4.27 -26.64
N ALA A 721 -2.06 -5.44 -26.08
CA ALA A 721 -2.32 -5.62 -24.64
C ALA A 721 -1.71 -6.93 -24.10
N VAL A 722 -1.10 -6.82 -22.91
CA VAL A 722 -0.87 -7.89 -21.91
C VAL A 722 -1.28 -7.31 -20.54
N VAL A 723 -1.98 -8.11 -19.72
CA VAL A 723 -2.67 -7.77 -18.44
C VAL A 723 -2.10 -8.66 -17.30
N PRO A 724 -1.79 -8.13 -16.09
CA PRO A 724 -2.67 -8.19 -14.87
C PRO A 724 -2.48 -6.99 -13.88
N GLU A 725 -3.26 -6.67 -12.81
CA GLU A 725 -4.58 -6.97 -12.20
C GLU A 725 -4.98 -5.78 -11.25
N GLY A 726 -6.28 -5.37 -11.23
CA GLY A 726 -7.14 -4.77 -10.15
C GLY A 726 -6.82 -3.40 -9.47
N GLU A 727 -7.76 -2.54 -9.01
CA GLU A 727 -9.23 -2.46 -9.05
C GLU A 727 -9.74 -0.99 -8.95
N ASN A 728 -10.69 -0.62 -9.82
CA ASN A 728 -11.75 0.36 -9.61
C ASN A 728 -12.80 0.08 -10.70
N GLY A 729 -14.09 -0.05 -10.34
CA GLY A 729 -15.13 -0.53 -11.24
C GLY A 729 -15.16 0.22 -12.59
N SER A 730 -15.03 -0.49 -13.71
CA SER A 730 -14.93 0.06 -15.06
C SER A 730 -15.96 -0.57 -15.99
N LEU A 731 -16.42 0.22 -16.99
CA LEU A 731 -17.12 -0.30 -18.16
C LEU A 731 -16.13 -0.25 -19.32
N ALA A 732 -15.67 -1.41 -19.78
CA ALA A 732 -14.63 -1.54 -20.79
C ALA A 732 -15.10 -2.41 -21.95
N LEU A 733 -14.63 -2.07 -23.16
CA LEU A 733 -14.77 -2.86 -24.39
C LEU A 733 -13.37 -3.33 -24.79
N THR A 734 -13.19 -4.63 -25.00
CA THR A 734 -11.99 -5.19 -25.63
C THR A 734 -12.37 -6.01 -26.86
N VAL A 735 -11.50 -6.06 -27.85
CA VAL A 735 -11.67 -6.85 -29.08
C VAL A 735 -10.49 -7.82 -29.15
N ALA A 736 -10.75 -9.11 -29.37
CA ALA A 736 -9.73 -10.15 -29.46
C ALA A 736 -8.75 -9.88 -30.62
N ASP A 737 -7.52 -10.38 -30.49
CA ASP A 737 -6.46 -10.25 -31.50
C ASP A 737 -6.94 -10.71 -32.89
N TYR A 738 -6.67 -9.89 -33.91
CA TYR A 738 -7.11 -10.07 -35.28
C TYR A 738 -5.96 -9.97 -36.31
N GLY A 739 -4.70 -9.96 -35.86
CA GLY A 739 -3.53 -9.86 -36.75
C GLY A 739 -3.54 -8.61 -37.64
N ASP A 740 -3.16 -8.74 -38.92
CA ASP A 740 -3.12 -7.62 -39.89
C ASP A 740 -4.53 -7.17 -40.40
N GLY A 741 -5.61 -7.81 -39.93
CA GLY A 741 -6.99 -7.51 -40.31
C GLY A 741 -7.90 -8.75 -40.48
N ILE A 742 -9.22 -8.53 -40.54
CA ILE A 742 -10.20 -9.60 -40.74
C ILE A 742 -10.25 -10.01 -42.22
N ALA A 743 -9.79 -11.22 -42.53
CA ALA A 743 -9.90 -11.77 -43.88
C ALA A 743 -11.31 -12.36 -44.10
N LEU A 744 -12.07 -11.81 -45.06
CA LEU A 744 -13.31 -12.42 -45.52
C LEU A 744 -12.99 -13.57 -46.49
N ALA A 745 -13.57 -14.74 -46.26
CA ALA A 745 -13.29 -15.95 -47.02
C ALA A 745 -14.08 -15.97 -48.34
N GLY A 746 -13.35 -15.90 -49.47
CA GLY A 746 -13.79 -16.18 -50.85
C GLY A 746 -15.02 -15.40 -51.37
N PRO A 747 -15.20 -15.26 -52.70
CA PRO A 747 -16.51 -14.92 -53.24
C PRO A 747 -17.34 -16.18 -53.52
N ASP A 748 -18.43 -16.36 -52.78
CA ASP A 748 -19.53 -17.23 -53.20
C ASP A 748 -20.45 -16.46 -54.15
N ASN A 749 -20.70 -17.01 -55.34
CA ASN A 749 -21.63 -16.41 -56.29
C ASN A 749 -23.08 -16.73 -55.90
N ALA A 750 -23.78 -15.75 -55.32
CA ALA A 750 -25.17 -15.86 -54.87
C ALA A 750 -26.18 -15.40 -55.96
N GLY A 751 -25.80 -15.46 -57.24
CA GLY A 751 -26.63 -15.11 -58.38
C GLY A 751 -26.30 -13.72 -58.94
N ASN A 752 -26.93 -12.67 -58.41
CA ASN A 752 -26.73 -11.28 -58.85
C ASN A 752 -25.69 -10.50 -58.02
N ARG A 753 -24.99 -11.17 -57.10
CA ARG A 753 -23.97 -10.59 -56.22
C ARG A 753 -22.90 -11.60 -55.84
N LEU A 754 -21.70 -11.11 -55.56
CA LEU A 754 -20.63 -11.86 -54.93
C LEU A 754 -20.71 -11.66 -53.42
N ARG A 755 -20.71 -12.75 -52.66
CA ARG A 755 -20.81 -12.73 -51.21
C ARG A 755 -19.50 -13.20 -50.60
N PHE A 756 -18.99 -12.39 -49.68
CA PHE A 756 -17.84 -12.72 -48.84
C PHE A 756 -18.31 -12.82 -47.40
N THR A 757 -17.80 -13.81 -46.67
CA THR A 757 -18.18 -14.06 -45.27
C THR A 757 -16.96 -14.13 -44.37
N GLY A 758 -17.09 -13.62 -43.16
CA GLY A 758 -16.09 -13.75 -42.10
C GLY A 758 -16.74 -13.64 -40.74
N GLU A 759 -15.96 -13.76 -39.68
CA GLU A 759 -16.42 -13.57 -38.31
C GLU A 759 -15.73 -12.35 -37.71
N LEU A 760 -16.49 -11.58 -36.94
CA LEU A 760 -15.94 -10.53 -36.10
C LEU A 760 -15.09 -11.18 -34.99
N PRO A 761 -13.89 -10.66 -34.69
CA PRO A 761 -13.15 -11.05 -33.48
C PRO A 761 -14.02 -10.87 -32.24
N GLU A 762 -13.84 -11.74 -31.24
CA GLU A 762 -14.64 -11.69 -30.02
C GLU A 762 -14.53 -10.34 -29.35
N VAL A 763 -15.67 -9.71 -29.09
CA VAL A 763 -15.75 -8.42 -28.40
C VAL A 763 -16.17 -8.68 -26.96
N THR A 764 -15.30 -8.41 -25.99
CA THR A 764 -15.63 -8.56 -24.57
C THR A 764 -16.04 -7.22 -23.98
N VAL A 765 -17.25 -7.16 -23.43
CA VAL A 765 -17.71 -6.05 -22.59
C VAL A 765 -17.58 -6.47 -21.14
N THR A 766 -16.81 -5.72 -20.34
CA THR A 766 -16.71 -5.93 -18.89
C THR A 766 -17.31 -4.73 -18.18
N ASP A 767 -18.32 -4.96 -17.36
CA ASP A 767 -18.91 -3.94 -16.49
C ASP A 767 -18.80 -4.38 -15.02
N SER A 768 -17.93 -3.72 -14.27
CA SER A 768 -17.75 -3.94 -12.82
C SER A 768 -18.32 -2.79 -11.97
N ARG A 769 -19.12 -1.89 -12.55
CA ARG A 769 -19.74 -0.77 -11.83
C ARG A 769 -20.83 -1.27 -10.86
N THR A 770 -20.85 -0.79 -9.62
CA THR A 770 -21.88 -1.13 -8.62
C THR A 770 -23.26 -0.57 -9.00
N ALA A 771 -24.34 -1.03 -8.33
CA ALA A 771 -25.70 -0.51 -8.55
C ALA A 771 -25.82 1.00 -8.28
N GLN A 772 -24.98 1.54 -7.39
CA GLN A 772 -24.95 2.97 -7.07
C GLN A 772 -24.21 3.80 -8.14
N GLN A 773 -23.27 3.19 -8.86
CA GLN A 773 -22.44 3.83 -9.89
C GLN A 773 -23.07 3.84 -11.29
N ALA A 774 -23.85 2.81 -11.65
CA ALA A 774 -24.47 2.70 -12.99
C ALA A 774 -25.96 3.08 -13.03
N GLY A 775 -26.57 3.42 -11.89
CA GLY A 775 -28.00 3.72 -11.80
C GLY A 775 -28.89 2.50 -12.13
N VAL A 776 -30.03 2.74 -12.79
CA VAL A 776 -30.95 1.70 -13.30
C VAL A 776 -30.63 1.24 -14.73
N GLY A 777 -29.55 1.77 -15.30
CA GLY A 777 -29.15 1.58 -16.69
C GLY A 777 -28.29 0.33 -16.92
N GLY A 778 -28.12 -0.03 -18.20
CA GLY A 778 -27.22 -1.07 -18.66
C GLY A 778 -26.18 -0.54 -19.65
N TRP A 779 -25.88 -1.29 -20.70
CA TRP A 779 -24.95 -0.85 -21.75
C TRP A 779 -25.42 -1.32 -23.13
N ALA A 780 -24.99 -0.64 -24.18
CA ALA A 780 -25.20 -1.04 -25.57
C ALA A 780 -23.90 -0.86 -26.37
N VAL A 781 -23.63 -1.82 -27.24
CA VAL A 781 -22.53 -1.77 -28.20
C VAL A 781 -23.13 -1.57 -29.58
N SER A 782 -22.65 -0.57 -30.32
CA SER A 782 -23.01 -0.36 -31.73
C SER A 782 -21.77 -0.30 -32.61
N GLY A 783 -21.96 -0.48 -33.92
CA GLY A 783 -20.88 -0.35 -34.88
C GLY A 783 -21.34 0.18 -36.22
N HIS A 784 -20.42 0.83 -36.93
CA HIS A 784 -20.60 1.35 -38.27
C HIS A 784 -19.31 1.14 -39.07
N ALA A 785 -19.42 1.05 -40.40
CA ALA A 785 -18.29 0.83 -41.27
C ALA A 785 -18.05 2.01 -42.20
N ASP A 786 -16.80 2.16 -42.63
CA ASP A 786 -16.40 3.07 -43.71
C ASP A 786 -16.53 2.39 -45.08
N ALA A 787 -16.47 3.21 -46.13
CA ALA A 787 -16.40 2.71 -47.49
C ALA A 787 -15.12 1.90 -47.72
N PHE A 788 -15.26 0.75 -48.38
CA PHE A 788 -14.14 -0.10 -48.76
C PHE A 788 -13.51 0.39 -50.06
N THR A 789 -12.19 0.57 -50.08
CA THR A 789 -11.49 1.13 -51.26
C THR A 789 -10.44 0.17 -51.82
N SER A 790 -10.28 0.17 -53.15
CA SER A 790 -9.24 -0.59 -53.86
C SER A 790 -8.83 0.13 -55.14
N ALA A 791 -7.57 0.55 -55.28
CA ALA A 791 -6.99 1.14 -56.49
C ALA A 791 -7.88 2.20 -57.19
N GLY A 792 -8.52 3.09 -56.41
CA GLY A 792 -9.39 4.16 -56.91
C GLY A 792 -10.85 3.75 -57.17
N GLN A 793 -11.26 2.55 -56.79
CA GLN A 793 -12.64 2.08 -56.72
C GLN A 793 -13.14 2.09 -55.27
N THR A 794 -14.43 2.33 -55.08
CA THR A 794 -15.07 2.43 -53.77
C THR A 794 -16.34 1.57 -53.73
N VAL A 795 -16.49 0.79 -52.67
CA VAL A 795 -17.73 0.11 -52.27
C VAL A 795 -18.19 0.76 -50.98
N THR A 796 -19.39 1.35 -50.98
CA THR A 796 -19.93 2.06 -49.81
C THR A 796 -20.31 1.09 -48.68
N ALA A 797 -20.37 1.59 -47.45
CA ALA A 797 -20.55 0.77 -46.25
C ALA A 797 -21.92 0.08 -46.16
N ASP A 798 -22.91 0.52 -46.95
CA ASP A 798 -24.23 -0.09 -47.06
C ASP A 798 -24.20 -1.48 -47.73
N HIS A 799 -23.09 -1.81 -48.40
CA HIS A 799 -22.80 -3.16 -48.92
C HIS A 799 -22.27 -4.13 -47.85
N PHE A 800 -21.95 -3.64 -46.66
CA PHE A 800 -21.44 -4.42 -45.54
C PHE A 800 -22.51 -4.56 -44.46
N GLY A 801 -22.76 -5.79 -44.04
CA GLY A 801 -23.78 -6.12 -43.04
C GLY A 801 -23.23 -7.11 -42.03
N TRP A 802 -23.97 -7.29 -40.94
CA TRP A 802 -23.58 -8.23 -39.89
C TRP A 802 -24.77 -8.95 -39.27
N THR A 803 -24.50 -10.07 -38.60
CA THR A 803 -25.47 -10.82 -37.82
C THR A 803 -24.94 -10.96 -36.40
N PRO A 804 -25.35 -10.07 -35.49
CA PRO A 804 -24.87 -10.06 -34.11
C PRO A 804 -25.25 -11.31 -33.31
N ARG A 805 -24.42 -11.63 -32.31
CA ARG A 805 -24.56 -12.79 -31.42
C ARG A 805 -23.99 -12.45 -30.04
N VAL A 806 -24.64 -12.94 -28.98
CA VAL A 806 -24.05 -13.01 -27.64
C VAL A 806 -23.51 -14.43 -27.45
N LEU A 807 -22.19 -14.55 -27.25
CA LEU A 807 -21.49 -15.84 -27.15
C LEU A 807 -21.54 -16.40 -25.73
N THR A 808 -21.73 -15.56 -24.72
CA THR A 808 -21.97 -15.93 -23.31
C THR A 808 -23.38 -15.52 -22.84
N PRO A 809 -24.44 -16.22 -23.27
CA PRO A 809 -25.81 -15.80 -22.99
C PRO A 809 -26.14 -15.90 -21.48
N ARG A 810 -26.73 -14.84 -20.92
CA ARG A 810 -27.30 -14.80 -19.57
C ARG A 810 -28.54 -13.88 -19.53
N PRO A 811 -29.42 -13.99 -18.52
CA PRO A 811 -30.56 -13.09 -18.36
C PRO A 811 -30.15 -11.62 -18.45
N GLY A 812 -30.93 -10.81 -19.16
CA GLY A 812 -30.66 -9.39 -19.37
C GLY A 812 -29.68 -9.04 -20.50
N LEU A 813 -29.06 -10.00 -21.19
CA LEU A 813 -28.29 -9.75 -22.43
C LEU A 813 -29.10 -10.05 -23.68
N SER A 814 -29.05 -9.16 -24.67
CA SER A 814 -29.69 -9.34 -25.99
C SER A 814 -28.72 -9.01 -27.11
N ALA A 815 -28.68 -9.84 -28.16
CA ALA A 815 -27.97 -9.51 -29.39
C ALA A 815 -28.81 -8.51 -30.21
N GLY A 816 -28.13 -7.63 -30.94
CA GLY A 816 -28.80 -6.74 -31.88
C GLY A 816 -29.40 -7.47 -33.09
N ASP A 817 -30.31 -6.81 -33.80
CA ASP A 817 -30.94 -7.37 -34.99
C ASP A 817 -29.92 -7.53 -36.16
N PRO A 818 -30.05 -8.55 -37.01
CA PRO A 818 -29.23 -8.69 -38.20
C PRO A 818 -29.38 -7.49 -39.14
N VAL A 819 -28.26 -6.88 -39.54
CA VAL A 819 -28.22 -5.76 -40.48
C VAL A 819 -27.90 -6.32 -41.87
N ALA A 820 -28.92 -6.36 -42.73
CA ALA A 820 -28.78 -6.80 -44.12
C ALA A 820 -28.10 -5.71 -44.98
N THR A 821 -27.35 -6.15 -45.99
CA THR A 821 -26.72 -5.27 -46.99
C THR A 821 -27.78 -4.61 -47.88
N VAL A 822 -27.41 -3.55 -48.58
CA VAL A 822 -28.25 -2.87 -49.58
C VAL A 822 -28.71 -3.81 -50.70
N LEU A 823 -27.89 -4.79 -51.09
CA LEU A 823 -28.24 -5.79 -52.11
C LEU A 823 -29.19 -6.88 -51.59
N ALA A 824 -29.30 -7.02 -50.27
CA ALA A 824 -30.29 -7.84 -49.58
C ALA A 824 -31.50 -7.04 -49.08
N GLY A 825 -31.58 -5.74 -49.39
CA GLY A 825 -32.71 -4.86 -49.05
C GLY A 825 -32.63 -4.20 -47.66
N GLY A 826 -31.47 -4.21 -47.00
CA GLY A 826 -31.22 -3.50 -45.74
C GLY A 826 -30.34 -2.25 -45.91
N PRO A 827 -30.05 -1.52 -44.83
CA PRO A 827 -29.25 -0.31 -44.88
C PRO A 827 -27.72 -0.56 -44.88
N GLY A 828 -27.28 -1.79 -44.60
CA GLY A 828 -25.90 -2.08 -44.24
C GLY A 828 -25.40 -1.27 -43.04
N LEU A 829 -24.09 -1.27 -42.82
CA LEU A 829 -23.43 -0.59 -41.70
C LEU A 829 -22.96 0.82 -42.05
N ASP A 830 -23.50 1.41 -43.11
CA ASP A 830 -23.45 2.86 -43.37
C ASP A 830 -24.22 3.65 -42.29
N THR A 831 -25.20 2.99 -41.68
CA THR A 831 -25.86 3.45 -40.45
C THR A 831 -25.43 2.58 -39.26
N PRO A 832 -25.20 3.15 -38.07
CA PRO A 832 -24.86 2.37 -36.88
C PRO A 832 -25.88 1.26 -36.61
N GLY A 833 -25.40 0.02 -36.56
CA GLY A 833 -26.16 -1.15 -36.12
C GLY A 833 -25.85 -1.48 -34.66
N GLU A 834 -26.82 -2.00 -33.91
CA GLU A 834 -26.56 -2.54 -32.58
C GLU A 834 -25.91 -3.93 -32.68
N LEU A 835 -24.86 -4.17 -31.90
CA LEU A 835 -24.20 -5.48 -31.76
C LEU A 835 -24.83 -6.25 -30.59
N ALA A 836 -24.92 -5.63 -29.42
CA ALA A 836 -25.63 -6.20 -28.27
C ALA A 836 -25.94 -5.13 -27.23
N SER A 837 -26.90 -5.45 -26.37
CA SER A 837 -27.25 -4.64 -25.22
C SER A 837 -27.44 -5.49 -23.96
N ALA A 838 -27.21 -4.86 -22.81
CA ALA A 838 -27.47 -5.41 -21.49
C ALA A 838 -28.45 -4.52 -20.73
N THR A 839 -29.38 -5.14 -20.02
CA THR A 839 -30.21 -4.48 -19.01
C THR A 839 -29.49 -4.42 -17.66
N ALA A 840 -30.06 -3.72 -16.67
CA ALA A 840 -29.54 -3.69 -15.31
C ALA A 840 -29.33 -5.09 -14.68
N GLU A 841 -30.14 -6.08 -15.08
CA GLU A 841 -30.02 -7.48 -14.61
C GLU A 841 -28.80 -8.18 -15.21
N GLY A 842 -28.50 -7.92 -16.49
CA GLY A 842 -27.46 -8.65 -17.24
C GLY A 842 -26.12 -7.93 -17.35
N ARG A 843 -26.04 -6.66 -16.90
CA ARG A 843 -24.87 -5.81 -17.14
C ARG A 843 -23.60 -6.27 -16.44
N PHE A 844 -23.70 -6.76 -15.19
CA PHE A 844 -22.56 -6.99 -14.30
C PHE A 844 -21.72 -8.20 -14.71
N GLY A 845 -20.39 -8.04 -14.71
CA GLY A 845 -19.43 -9.05 -15.17
C GLY A 845 -19.23 -9.06 -16.68
N SER A 846 -18.33 -9.91 -17.18
CA SER A 846 -17.97 -9.92 -18.61
C SER A 846 -19.00 -10.60 -19.51
N ALA A 847 -19.20 -10.06 -20.71
CA ALA A 847 -20.01 -10.62 -21.78
C ALA A 847 -19.20 -10.66 -23.08
N ILE A 848 -19.16 -11.83 -23.73
CA ILE A 848 -18.47 -12.01 -25.01
C ILE A 848 -19.50 -11.92 -26.14
N LEU A 849 -19.23 -11.05 -27.11
CA LEU A 849 -20.06 -10.75 -28.27
C LEU A 849 -19.34 -11.15 -29.55
N GLY A 850 -20.10 -11.46 -30.58
CA GLY A 850 -19.57 -11.72 -31.91
C GLY A 850 -20.58 -11.34 -32.99
N ALA A 851 -20.14 -11.34 -34.24
CA ALA A 851 -21.04 -11.15 -35.37
C ALA A 851 -20.53 -11.87 -36.61
N GLY A 852 -21.44 -12.54 -37.33
CA GLY A 852 -21.14 -12.99 -38.68
C GLY A 852 -21.12 -11.79 -39.61
N LEU A 853 -20.01 -11.58 -40.32
CA LEU A 853 -19.80 -10.46 -41.23
C LEU A 853 -20.12 -10.86 -42.68
N VAL A 854 -20.77 -9.97 -43.41
CA VAL A 854 -21.16 -10.20 -44.80
C VAL A 854 -20.87 -8.95 -45.62
N LEU A 855 -20.02 -9.08 -46.64
CA LEU A 855 -19.86 -8.07 -47.68
C LEU A 855 -20.47 -8.61 -48.98
N GLU A 856 -21.44 -7.88 -49.55
CA GLU A 856 -22.05 -8.24 -50.82
C GLU A 856 -21.84 -7.14 -51.86
N VAL A 857 -21.21 -7.50 -52.98
CA VAL A 857 -20.90 -6.56 -54.06
C VAL A 857 -21.55 -7.00 -55.38
N PRO A 858 -21.86 -6.07 -56.30
CA PRO A 858 -22.34 -6.41 -57.63
C PRO A 858 -21.40 -7.38 -58.38
N VAL A 859 -21.94 -8.23 -59.26
CA VAL A 859 -21.15 -9.22 -60.01
C VAL A 859 -20.15 -8.62 -61.00
N ASP A 860 -20.26 -7.33 -61.31
CA ASP A 860 -19.35 -6.57 -62.16
C ASP A 860 -18.32 -5.74 -61.36
N THR A 861 -18.26 -5.87 -60.03
CA THR A 861 -17.20 -5.29 -59.20
C THR A 861 -15.83 -5.78 -59.65
N GLN A 862 -14.88 -4.87 -59.85
CA GLN A 862 -13.56 -5.22 -60.37
C GLN A 862 -12.74 -6.04 -59.37
N PRO A 863 -11.94 -7.03 -59.82
CA PRO A 863 -11.04 -7.76 -58.92
C PRO A 863 -9.98 -6.86 -58.28
N GLY A 864 -9.84 -6.94 -56.95
CA GLY A 864 -8.86 -6.19 -56.17
C GLY A 864 -8.97 -6.48 -54.67
N THR A 865 -7.99 -6.04 -53.88
CA THR A 865 -8.06 -6.09 -52.40
C THR A 865 -8.75 -4.82 -51.93
N TYR A 866 -9.93 -4.97 -51.31
CA TYR A 866 -10.72 -3.86 -50.78
C TYR A 866 -10.54 -3.76 -49.27
N THR A 867 -10.15 -2.58 -48.79
CA THR A 867 -9.93 -2.31 -47.36
C THR A 867 -10.88 -1.23 -46.87
N GLY A 868 -11.49 -1.44 -45.71
CA GLY A 868 -12.36 -0.50 -45.01
C GLY A 868 -12.26 -0.72 -43.50
N THR A 869 -12.74 0.23 -42.71
CA THR A 869 -12.67 0.22 -41.25
C THR A 869 -14.05 -0.07 -40.67
N LEU A 870 -14.14 -0.92 -39.64
CA LEU A 870 -15.34 -1.11 -38.82
C LEU A 870 -15.08 -0.52 -37.43
N THR A 871 -15.83 0.51 -37.07
CA THR A 871 -15.73 1.17 -35.78
C THR A 871 -16.80 0.61 -34.84
N ILE A 872 -16.39 0.16 -33.65
CA ILE A 872 -17.29 -0.34 -32.60
C ILE A 872 -17.21 0.61 -31.40
N SER A 873 -18.36 0.94 -30.82
CA SER A 873 -18.46 1.89 -29.72
C SER A 873 -19.37 1.34 -28.62
N LEU A 874 -18.95 1.51 -27.37
CA LEU A 874 -19.67 1.09 -26.17
C LEU A 874 -20.30 2.32 -25.50
N PHE A 875 -21.60 2.23 -25.21
CA PHE A 875 -22.37 3.31 -24.58
C PHE A 875 -23.02 2.80 -23.29
N PRO A 876 -22.96 3.54 -22.18
CA PRO A 876 -23.88 3.34 -21.08
C PRO A 876 -25.30 3.70 -21.54
N VAL A 877 -26.31 2.93 -21.11
CA VAL A 877 -27.72 3.16 -21.49
C VAL A 877 -28.50 3.39 -20.21
N ASP A 878 -29.07 4.58 -20.04
CA ASP A 878 -29.87 4.96 -18.87
C ASP A 878 -31.30 4.39 -18.88
#